data_AF-A0A2V7V508-F1
#
_entry.id   AF-A0A2V7V508-F1
#
_cell.length_a   1.000
_cell.length_b   1.000
_cell.length_c   1.000
_cell.angle_alpha   90.00
_cell.angle_beta   90.00
_cell.angle_gamma   90.00
#
_symmetry.space_group_name_H-M   'P 1'
#
loop_
_entity.id
_entity.type
_entity.pdbx_description
1 polymer ?
#
loop_
_entity_poly.entity_id
_entity_poly.type
_entity_poly.pdbx_seq_one_letter_code
_entity_poly.pdbx_strand_id
1 'polypeptide(L)'
;MKLRSLRTLIPLCVLAVVLCVLCVESVGARAVPFGAREDAYRANNRGVALLEQFRPGEAAEAFRQALRTDPGLAIARVNLAIALFNIPDLPGAEREARAAAQALPDSPQAPYILGLVARGLNRVEDAEAGFQRVATLDPTDVGAQVNLGQLYLQERRYPEAIAAFRAAIAAEPYNATAAYNLGLALTRSGQTEEGQKMLERFRALREGGYGTLIGQNYPDQGRYAEAMASTGAESDLVDAETPPVRFVDASARVLPAAATADGPATNSAFGRHVASLAEAWSGLPGAVTLFDVDGDGVLDLYASGPTGQRLYHNESGRFVDVTERFGLDAAQAAAGAVAGDYDNDERADLLVLGQRGVTLLHNDGGRFSDATAAAGIASDPRPYVAAAFVDADHDGDLDIVLAGLAEPGPSGGGAVFPDGFPGSPTRLLQNVGGGRFKEMGQPAGLATGPVHAVGLVPTDFDNRRDVDLLVVRDDAAPQLFQNMRDGTFQDVAAPVGLATAGGFRCVAAADVNKDGFTDFFLGRSDGPGTLALSDGRGRFRLAPGPAGSEGAAAAQFLDYDNDGLLDLVVFTDRGPHLLRNLGRSWADVTATAFPASLIGAPGALAGASFAAADLDGDGDTDLVVRLRSGALRFWENQGGRNHSIRVRLAGLVSNRSGLGAKVEMRAGSLRQKLETSAATPPAAPADLVFGLGRRLAADAVRVLWPAGILQTEMAEPSKTALLVKELDRKPSSCPYLYAWNGERFAFVTDFMGGGEMGYWEGPGEWNHPDPDEYVRLTDEQLRPRDGRYELRVTDELEEGLFIDRLALLAVAHPAGDEVFPDEGLRTPPPAFRLFAARGARPPRGAVDGHGHDVLDRIARLDRACPDDFRLLPIRGYAEDHSLTLDLGP
;
A
#
# COMPACT_ATOMS: atom_id res chain seq x y z
N MET A 1 -3.76 50.33 70.72
CA MET A 1 -4.09 51.14 69.52
C MET A 1 -3.35 50.55 68.33
N LYS A 2 -4.02 49.63 67.61
CA LYS A 2 -4.61 49.85 66.27
C LYS A 2 -3.53 49.87 65.18
N LEU A 3 -3.27 48.73 64.52
CA LEU A 3 -3.91 48.36 63.24
C LEU A 3 -4.01 49.55 62.28
N ARG A 4 -2.88 50.01 61.73
CA ARG A 4 -2.90 51.01 60.64
C ARG A 4 -1.91 50.81 59.48
N SER A 5 -1.06 49.77 59.46
CA SER A 5 -0.10 49.61 58.34
C SER A 5 -0.30 48.40 57.42
N LEU A 6 -1.28 47.52 57.67
CA LEU A 6 -1.51 46.33 56.82
C LEU A 6 -2.59 46.51 55.73
N ARG A 7 -3.35 47.61 55.73
CA ARG A 7 -4.48 47.82 54.79
C ARG A 7 -4.12 48.51 53.47
N THR A 8 -2.89 48.96 53.28
CA THR A 8 -2.45 49.65 52.06
C THR A 8 -1.49 48.84 51.19
N LEU A 9 -0.92 47.72 51.67
CA LEU A 9 -0.09 46.83 50.84
C LEU A 9 -0.90 45.77 50.07
N ILE A 10 -2.02 45.31 50.62
CA ILE A 10 -2.86 44.29 49.97
C ILE A 10 -3.54 44.81 48.67
N PRO A 11 -4.09 46.05 48.59
CA PRO A 11 -4.67 46.50 47.34
C PRO A 11 -3.62 46.83 46.27
N LEU A 12 -2.37 47.15 46.63
CA LEU A 12 -1.30 47.41 45.66
C LEU A 12 -0.76 46.10 45.04
N CYS A 13 -0.63 45.03 45.83
CA CYS A 13 -0.25 43.71 45.33
C CYS A 13 -1.38 43.04 44.53
N VAL A 14 -2.65 43.22 44.92
CA VAL A 14 -3.78 42.70 44.15
C VAL A 14 -3.96 43.48 42.85
N LEU A 15 -3.72 44.80 42.83
CA LEU A 15 -3.76 45.57 41.58
C LEU A 15 -2.58 45.24 40.66
N ALA A 16 -1.38 44.97 41.18
CA ALA A 16 -0.23 44.52 40.39
C ALA A 16 -0.41 43.09 39.85
N VAL A 17 -1.05 42.19 40.60
CA VAL A 17 -1.38 40.84 40.12
C VAL A 17 -2.54 40.89 39.11
N VAL A 18 -3.54 41.75 39.30
CA VAL A 18 -4.64 41.92 38.34
C VAL A 18 -4.17 42.66 37.07
N LEU A 19 -3.22 43.60 37.15
CA LEU A 19 -2.59 44.18 35.96
C LEU A 19 -1.58 43.23 35.29
N CYS A 20 -0.86 42.37 36.02
CA CYS A 20 -0.06 41.31 35.38
C CYS A 20 -0.92 40.21 34.75
N VAL A 21 -2.12 39.92 35.30
CA VAL A 21 -3.08 38.98 34.71
C VAL A 21 -3.86 39.61 33.53
N LEU A 22 -3.98 40.94 33.47
CA LEU A 22 -4.58 41.66 32.34
C LEU A 22 -3.58 42.20 31.31
N CYS A 23 -2.27 42.11 31.57
CA CYS A 23 -1.18 42.45 30.63
C CYS A 23 -0.33 41.24 30.21
N VAL A 24 -0.78 40.02 30.48
CA VAL A 24 -0.61 38.96 29.47
C VAL A 24 -1.70 39.21 28.44
N GLU A 25 -1.52 40.28 27.66
CA GLU A 25 -1.93 40.21 26.27
C GLU A 25 -1.08 39.04 25.74
N SER A 26 -1.68 37.85 25.79
CA SER A 26 -1.49 36.89 24.73
C SER A 26 -1.33 37.71 23.46
N VAL A 27 -0.17 37.62 22.82
CA VAL A 27 -0.11 37.80 21.38
C VAL A 27 -1.07 36.73 20.88
N GLY A 28 -2.36 37.10 20.84
CA GLY A 28 -3.42 36.25 20.39
C GLY A 28 -3.12 36.09 18.94
N ALA A 29 -2.43 35.01 18.60
CA ALA A 29 -2.40 34.50 17.25
C ALA A 29 -3.87 34.34 16.88
N ARG A 30 -4.36 35.32 16.13
CA ARG A 30 -5.74 35.37 15.68
C ARG A 30 -5.93 34.07 14.92
N ALA A 31 -6.79 33.18 15.41
CA ALA A 31 -6.97 31.86 14.79
C ALA A 31 -7.19 32.05 13.29
N VAL A 32 -6.37 31.40 12.47
CA VAL A 32 -6.45 31.52 11.02
C VAL A 32 -7.84 31.03 10.62
N PRO A 33 -8.66 31.83 9.90
CA PRO A 33 -9.98 31.39 9.48
C PRO A 33 -9.88 30.09 8.69
N PHE A 34 -10.84 29.18 8.87
CA PHE A 34 -10.86 27.85 8.23
C PHE A 34 -10.38 27.90 6.76
N GLY A 35 -10.97 28.76 5.93
CA GLY A 35 -10.59 28.87 4.52
C GLY A 35 -9.10 29.18 4.29
N ALA A 36 -8.54 30.17 4.99
CA ALA A 36 -7.12 30.52 4.85
C ALA A 36 -6.19 29.42 5.39
N ARG A 37 -6.61 28.72 6.45
CA ARG A 37 -5.89 27.56 7.00
C ARG A 37 -5.86 26.44 5.97
N GLU A 38 -7.02 26.05 5.44
CA GLU A 38 -7.11 24.99 4.43
C GLU A 38 -6.36 25.35 3.14
N ASP A 39 -6.33 26.63 2.74
CA ASP A 39 -5.54 27.10 1.59
C ASP A 39 -4.02 26.96 1.82
N ALA A 40 -3.54 27.22 3.05
CA ALA A 40 -2.14 27.02 3.40
C ALA A 40 -1.76 25.54 3.36
N TYR A 41 -2.58 24.66 3.94
CA TYR A 41 -2.37 23.22 3.87
C TYR A 41 -2.47 22.68 2.44
N ARG A 42 -3.41 23.17 1.63
CA ARG A 42 -3.51 22.81 0.20
C ARG A 42 -2.23 23.14 -0.56
N ALA A 43 -1.67 24.33 -0.35
CA ALA A 43 -0.39 24.70 -0.94
C ALA A 43 0.76 23.80 -0.45
N ASN A 44 0.76 23.41 0.83
CA ASN A 44 1.70 22.43 1.36
C ASN A 44 1.54 21.06 0.67
N ASN A 45 0.34 20.50 0.64
CA ASN A 45 0.06 19.18 0.05
C ASN A 45 0.45 19.13 -1.43
N ARG A 46 0.19 20.21 -2.18
CA ARG A 46 0.67 20.34 -3.56
C ARG A 46 2.19 20.31 -3.65
N GLY A 47 2.89 20.97 -2.72
CA GLY A 47 4.34 20.90 -2.63
C GLY A 47 4.85 19.48 -2.37
N VAL A 48 4.18 18.74 -1.48
CA VAL A 48 4.53 17.32 -1.21
C VAL A 48 4.35 16.48 -2.47
N ALA A 49 3.22 16.59 -3.15
CA ALA A 49 2.96 15.88 -4.41
C ALA A 49 3.99 16.22 -5.50
N LEU A 50 4.42 17.48 -5.58
CA LEU A 50 5.46 17.90 -6.54
C LEU A 50 6.85 17.32 -6.19
N LEU A 51 7.18 17.11 -4.91
CA LEU A 51 8.40 16.39 -4.53
C LEU A 51 8.34 14.92 -4.95
N GLU A 52 7.21 14.25 -4.69
CA GLU A 52 6.96 12.86 -5.10
C GLU A 52 6.95 12.70 -6.64
N GLN A 53 6.67 13.76 -7.38
CA GLN A 53 6.80 13.84 -8.84
C GLN A 53 8.20 14.29 -9.34
N PHE A 54 9.19 14.36 -8.46
CA PHE A 54 10.57 14.80 -8.78
C PHE A 54 10.66 16.23 -9.35
N ARG A 55 9.79 17.14 -8.88
CA ARG A 55 9.74 18.56 -9.28
C ARG A 55 10.05 19.49 -8.09
N PRO A 56 11.24 19.39 -7.47
CA PRO A 56 11.54 20.06 -6.21
C PRO A 56 11.51 21.59 -6.32
N GLY A 57 11.85 22.17 -7.48
CA GLY A 57 11.76 23.61 -7.75
C GLY A 57 10.34 24.17 -7.61
N GLU A 58 9.36 23.48 -8.18
CA GLU A 58 7.95 23.88 -8.07
C GLU A 58 7.39 23.57 -6.69
N ALA A 59 7.84 22.49 -6.06
CA ALA A 59 7.50 22.20 -4.67
C ALA A 59 7.93 23.32 -3.72
N ALA A 60 9.16 23.83 -3.86
CA ALA A 60 9.64 24.94 -3.05
C ALA A 60 8.76 26.20 -3.19
N GLU A 61 8.27 26.50 -4.40
CA GLU A 61 7.32 27.61 -4.59
C GLU A 61 5.96 27.36 -3.92
N ALA A 62 5.46 26.13 -3.96
CA ALA A 62 4.23 25.74 -3.28
C ALA A 62 4.36 25.88 -1.74
N PHE A 63 5.48 25.43 -1.16
CA PHE A 63 5.74 25.63 0.27
C PHE A 63 5.93 27.10 0.65
N ARG A 64 6.58 27.90 -0.19
CA ARG A 64 6.64 29.36 0.00
C ARG A 64 5.24 29.98 -0.05
N GLN A 65 4.36 29.51 -0.93
CA GLN A 65 2.97 29.95 -0.96
C GLN A 65 2.22 29.58 0.32
N ALA A 66 2.39 28.36 0.83
CA ALA A 66 1.82 27.94 2.10
C ALA A 66 2.24 28.88 3.24
N LEU A 67 3.54 29.21 3.34
CA LEU A 67 4.10 30.11 4.35
C LEU A 67 3.72 31.59 4.14
N ARG A 68 3.33 32.01 2.93
CA ARG A 68 2.73 33.34 2.69
C ARG A 68 1.30 33.41 3.22
N THR A 69 0.54 32.33 3.08
CA THR A 69 -0.85 32.23 3.57
C THR A 69 -0.88 32.08 5.10
N ASP A 70 -0.08 31.16 5.63
CA ASP A 70 0.10 30.95 7.08
C ASP A 70 1.60 30.84 7.42
N PRO A 71 2.23 31.94 7.87
CA PRO A 71 3.64 31.94 8.29
C PRO A 71 3.95 31.02 9.49
N GLY A 72 2.92 30.62 10.25
CA GLY A 72 3.00 29.74 11.40
C GLY A 72 2.95 28.25 11.05
N LEU A 73 2.68 27.88 9.80
CA LEU A 73 2.58 26.49 9.37
C LEU A 73 3.97 25.81 9.36
N ALA A 74 4.36 25.26 10.51
CA ALA A 74 5.70 24.73 10.73
C ALA A 74 6.09 23.58 9.79
N ILE A 75 5.14 22.70 9.44
CA ILE A 75 5.38 21.58 8.51
C ILE A 75 5.81 22.08 7.11
N ALA A 76 5.23 23.18 6.63
CA ALA A 76 5.59 23.76 5.33
C ALA A 76 7.03 24.30 5.33
N ARG A 77 7.54 24.71 6.51
CA ARG A 77 8.92 25.16 6.68
C ARG A 77 9.92 24.01 6.62
N VAL A 78 9.59 22.89 7.26
CA VAL A 78 10.36 21.63 7.13
C VAL A 78 10.41 21.23 5.66
N ASN A 79 9.25 21.20 5.00
CA ASN A 79 9.14 20.76 3.61
C ASN A 79 9.86 21.68 2.63
N LEU A 80 9.87 22.99 2.89
CA LEU A 80 10.68 23.92 2.11
C LEU A 80 12.18 23.62 2.25
N ALA A 81 12.66 23.25 3.44
CA ALA A 81 14.05 22.85 3.62
C ALA A 81 14.40 21.58 2.83
N ILE A 82 13.52 20.57 2.84
CA ILE A 82 13.64 19.34 2.04
C ILE A 82 13.70 19.66 0.54
N ALA A 83 12.78 20.50 0.05
CA ALA A 83 12.74 20.88 -1.35
C ALA A 83 14.01 21.63 -1.78
N LEU A 84 14.50 22.56 -0.95
CA LEU A 84 15.74 23.29 -1.23
C LEU A 84 16.97 22.38 -1.23
N PHE A 85 17.01 21.38 -0.34
CA PHE A 85 18.07 20.37 -0.35
C PHE A 85 18.08 19.57 -1.67
N ASN A 86 16.89 19.23 -2.20
CA ASN A 86 16.73 18.54 -3.48
C ASN A 86 16.85 19.47 -4.72
N ILE A 87 16.94 20.81 -4.55
CA ILE A 87 17.34 21.81 -5.58
C ILE A 87 18.86 22.12 -5.56
N PRO A 88 19.64 21.31 -4.82
CA PRO A 88 20.93 21.68 -4.23
C PRO A 88 21.15 23.12 -3.68
N ASP A 89 20.14 23.83 -3.19
CA ASP A 89 20.32 25.11 -2.47
C ASP A 89 20.62 24.85 -0.97
N LEU A 90 21.83 24.36 -0.69
CA LEU A 90 22.25 24.00 0.68
C LEU A 90 22.18 25.17 1.67
N PRO A 91 22.60 26.42 1.33
CA PRO A 91 22.43 27.56 2.23
C PRO A 91 20.96 27.91 2.48
N GLY A 92 20.09 27.76 1.49
CA GLY A 92 18.64 27.91 1.64
C GLY A 92 18.03 26.87 2.56
N ALA A 93 18.36 25.60 2.31
CA ALA A 93 17.92 24.47 3.11
C ALA A 93 18.34 24.62 4.57
N GLU A 94 19.59 25.01 4.85
CA GLU A 94 20.07 25.24 6.22
C GLU A 94 19.27 26.32 6.95
N ARG A 95 19.00 27.46 6.29
CA ARG A 95 18.23 28.55 6.90
C ARG A 95 16.83 28.10 7.30
N GLU A 96 16.12 27.43 6.39
CA GLU A 96 14.75 26.97 6.66
C GLU A 96 14.73 25.82 7.66
N ALA A 97 15.69 24.90 7.62
CA ALA A 97 15.80 23.82 8.61
C ALA A 97 16.09 24.36 10.03
N ARG A 98 16.95 25.38 10.17
CA ARG A 98 17.17 26.04 11.47
C ARG A 98 15.92 26.75 11.99
N ALA A 99 15.18 27.41 11.10
CA ALA A 99 13.92 28.05 11.45
C ALA A 99 12.83 27.02 11.81
N ALA A 100 12.80 25.86 11.11
CA ALA A 100 11.93 24.75 11.45
C ALA A 100 12.27 24.13 12.82
N ALA A 101 13.55 23.95 13.15
CA ALA A 101 13.99 23.46 14.45
C ALA A 101 13.57 24.39 15.61
N GLN A 102 13.44 25.69 15.37
CA GLN A 102 12.91 26.64 16.36
C GLN A 102 11.40 26.50 16.54
N ALA A 103 10.67 26.23 15.44
CA ALA A 103 9.21 26.05 15.47
C ALA A 103 8.80 24.68 16.04
N LEU A 104 9.62 23.64 15.82
CA LEU A 104 9.36 22.26 16.23
C LEU A 104 10.62 21.68 16.95
N PRO A 105 10.92 22.08 18.19
CA PRO A 105 12.16 21.71 18.89
C PRO A 105 12.29 20.21 19.22
N ASP A 106 11.15 19.52 19.29
CA ASP A 106 11.07 18.08 19.59
C ASP A 106 10.85 17.22 18.33
N SER A 107 10.86 17.84 17.14
CA SER A 107 10.74 17.15 15.86
C SER A 107 12.11 16.67 15.36
N PRO A 108 12.24 15.39 14.98
CA PRO A 108 13.47 14.84 14.39
C PRO A 108 13.76 15.28 12.95
N GLN A 109 12.77 15.79 12.21
CA GLN A 109 12.91 16.18 10.80
C GLN A 109 13.96 17.29 10.60
N ALA A 110 13.87 18.37 11.37
CA ALA A 110 14.81 19.49 11.22
C ALA A 110 16.28 19.12 11.49
N PRO A 111 16.64 18.44 12.61
CA PRO A 111 18.02 18.00 12.83
C PRO A 111 18.50 16.96 11.80
N TYR A 112 17.61 16.13 11.26
CA TYR A 112 17.95 15.19 10.18
C TYR A 112 18.39 15.93 8.90
N ILE A 113 17.58 16.89 8.44
CA ILE A 113 17.88 17.71 7.26
C ILE A 113 19.15 18.54 7.48
N LEU A 114 19.35 19.09 8.69
CA LEU A 114 20.61 19.78 9.03
C LEU A 114 21.82 18.84 8.93
N GLY A 115 21.68 17.57 9.33
CA GLY A 115 22.70 16.55 9.16
C GLY A 115 23.06 16.30 7.69
N LEU A 116 22.04 16.13 6.83
CA LEU A 116 22.22 15.95 5.38
C LEU A 116 22.87 17.18 4.73
N VAL A 117 22.40 18.40 5.07
CA VAL A 117 22.96 19.66 4.56
C VAL A 117 24.41 19.85 5.00
N ALA A 118 24.73 19.54 6.26
CA ALA A 118 26.09 19.61 6.78
C ALA A 118 27.02 18.62 6.05
N ARG A 119 26.55 17.39 5.80
CA ARG A 119 27.26 16.38 5.01
C ARG A 119 27.52 16.86 3.58
N GLY A 120 26.51 17.43 2.91
CA GLY A 120 26.65 18.02 1.57
C GLY A 120 27.63 19.20 1.51
N LEU A 121 27.82 19.91 2.63
CA LEU A 121 28.80 20.98 2.81
C LEU A 121 30.15 20.50 3.39
N ASN A 122 30.33 19.19 3.55
CA ASN A 122 31.52 18.56 4.14
C ASN A 122 31.86 19.07 5.55
N ARG A 123 30.84 19.39 6.36
CA ARG A 123 30.94 19.76 7.78
C ARG A 123 30.63 18.53 8.64
N VAL A 124 31.64 17.69 8.85
CA VAL A 124 31.48 16.35 9.46
C VAL A 124 30.94 16.43 10.90
N GLU A 125 31.47 17.35 11.71
CA GLU A 125 31.05 17.50 13.11
C GLU A 125 29.61 18.00 13.25
N ASP A 126 29.20 18.94 12.39
CA ASP A 126 27.82 19.43 12.33
C ASP A 126 26.86 18.30 11.86
N ALA A 127 27.30 17.46 10.93
CA ALA A 127 26.53 16.33 10.44
C ALA A 127 26.33 15.26 11.53
N GLU A 128 27.40 14.88 12.22
CA GLU A 128 27.35 13.96 13.37
C GLU A 128 26.39 14.49 14.45
N ALA A 129 26.50 15.76 14.81
CA ALA A 129 25.62 16.38 15.81
C ALA A 129 24.14 16.36 15.40
N GLY A 130 23.84 16.61 14.11
CA GLY A 130 22.49 16.53 13.56
C GLY A 130 21.89 15.14 13.70
N PHE A 131 22.59 14.11 13.22
CA PHE A 131 22.10 12.73 13.28
C PHE A 131 22.08 12.15 14.71
N GLN A 132 23.01 12.55 15.59
CA GLN A 132 22.96 12.18 17.01
C GLN A 132 21.74 12.79 17.71
N ARG A 133 21.35 14.02 17.36
CA ARG A 133 20.11 14.62 17.87
C ARG A 133 18.89 13.82 17.43
N VAL A 134 18.87 13.35 16.18
CA VAL A 134 17.81 12.45 15.70
C VAL A 134 17.81 11.14 16.49
N ALA A 135 18.95 10.46 16.63
CA ALA A 135 19.07 9.23 17.40
C ALA A 135 18.71 9.38 18.90
N THR A 136 18.75 10.61 19.43
CA THR A 136 18.27 10.91 20.79
C THR A 136 16.74 11.01 20.85
N LEU A 137 16.12 11.64 19.84
CA LEU A 137 14.67 11.78 19.73
C LEU A 137 13.99 10.47 19.31
N ASP A 138 14.64 9.73 18.41
CA ASP A 138 14.23 8.44 17.91
C ASP A 138 15.45 7.50 17.74
N PRO A 139 15.77 6.69 18.77
CA PRO A 139 16.90 5.77 18.73
C PRO A 139 16.82 4.68 17.66
N THR A 140 15.62 4.43 17.14
CA THR A 140 15.33 3.36 16.17
C THR A 140 15.33 3.82 14.72
N ASP A 141 15.61 5.11 14.45
CA ASP A 141 15.62 5.64 13.08
C ASP A 141 16.78 5.08 12.25
N VAL A 142 16.45 4.29 11.23
CA VAL A 142 17.42 3.61 10.36
C VAL A 142 18.26 4.63 9.59
N GLY A 143 17.63 5.68 9.06
CA GLY A 143 18.31 6.71 8.29
C GLY A 143 19.43 7.39 9.08
N ALA A 144 19.18 7.76 10.34
CA ALA A 144 20.18 8.41 11.19
C ALA A 144 21.31 7.44 11.54
N GLN A 145 20.99 6.18 11.85
CA GLN A 145 22.01 5.17 12.16
C GLN A 145 22.91 4.86 10.96
N VAL A 146 22.33 4.74 9.75
CA VAL A 146 23.11 4.53 8.52
C VAL A 146 24.02 5.74 8.24
N ASN A 147 23.50 6.96 8.37
CA ASN A 147 24.30 8.17 8.17
C ASN A 147 25.43 8.30 9.20
N LEU A 148 25.16 8.05 10.49
CA LEU A 148 26.20 8.02 11.54
C LEU A 148 27.25 6.95 11.26
N GLY A 149 26.81 5.73 10.91
CA GLY A 149 27.72 4.63 10.59
C GLY A 149 28.64 4.96 9.41
N GLN A 150 28.13 5.62 8.37
CA GLN A 150 28.93 6.06 7.22
C GLN A 150 29.96 7.14 7.61
N LEU A 151 29.56 8.12 8.42
CA LEU A 151 30.49 9.15 8.94
C LEU A 151 31.61 8.51 9.77
N TYR A 152 31.28 7.63 10.72
CA TYR A 152 32.26 6.91 11.53
C TYR A 152 33.17 6.01 10.70
N LEU A 153 32.64 5.35 9.67
CA LEU A 153 33.43 4.52 8.77
C LEU A 153 34.43 5.35 7.97
N GLN A 154 34.03 6.55 7.51
CA GLN A 154 34.91 7.51 6.82
C GLN A 154 36.06 7.98 7.73
N GLU A 155 35.78 8.22 9.01
CA GLU A 155 36.77 8.57 10.03
C GLU A 155 37.58 7.38 10.58
N ARG A 156 37.28 6.15 10.13
CA ARG A 156 37.86 4.88 10.62
C ARG A 156 37.56 4.57 12.09
N ARG A 157 36.48 5.12 12.64
CA ARG A 157 35.88 4.80 13.94
C ARG A 157 35.04 3.51 13.82
N TYR A 158 35.73 2.39 13.56
CA TYR A 158 35.05 1.12 13.23
C TYR A 158 34.10 0.60 14.33
N PRO A 159 34.42 0.65 15.64
CA PRO A 159 33.50 0.17 16.68
C PRO A 159 32.15 0.91 16.67
N GLU A 160 32.17 2.23 16.54
CA GLU A 160 30.97 3.06 16.47
C GLU A 160 30.20 2.81 15.16
N ALA A 161 30.90 2.67 14.03
CA ALA A 161 30.28 2.35 12.74
C ALA A 161 29.54 1.01 12.79
N ILE A 162 30.18 -0.04 13.32
CA ILE A 162 29.60 -1.38 13.48
C ILE A 162 28.35 -1.32 14.38
N ALA A 163 28.42 -0.58 15.49
CA ALA A 163 27.28 -0.43 16.40
C ALA A 163 26.08 0.23 15.71
N ALA A 164 26.32 1.32 14.96
CA ALA A 164 25.27 2.02 14.23
C ALA A 164 24.63 1.13 13.15
N PHE A 165 25.43 0.44 12.32
CA PHE A 165 24.86 -0.44 11.29
C PHE A 165 24.14 -1.66 11.86
N ARG A 166 24.59 -2.22 12.99
CA ARG A 166 23.85 -3.27 13.70
C ARG A 166 22.51 -2.76 14.23
N ALA A 167 22.46 -1.52 14.75
CA ALA A 167 21.21 -0.91 15.18
C ALA A 167 20.24 -0.71 14.00
N ALA A 168 20.74 -0.25 12.84
CA ALA A 168 19.97 -0.14 11.61
C ALA A 168 19.38 -1.49 11.18
N ILE A 169 20.18 -2.56 11.13
CA ILE A 169 19.71 -3.92 10.74
C ILE A 169 18.74 -4.50 11.78
N ALA A 170 18.90 -4.17 13.07
CA ALA A 170 17.98 -4.61 14.09
C ALA A 170 16.60 -3.95 13.97
N ALA A 171 16.57 -2.67 13.56
CA ALA A 171 15.33 -1.94 13.29
C ALA A 171 14.71 -2.34 11.94
N GLU A 172 15.53 -2.59 10.92
CA GLU A 172 15.12 -2.95 9.58
C GLU A 172 15.98 -4.10 9.03
N PRO A 173 15.58 -5.38 9.27
CA PRO A 173 16.38 -6.56 8.91
C PRO A 173 16.68 -6.72 7.42
N TYR A 174 15.87 -6.13 6.56
CA TYR A 174 16.03 -6.22 5.10
C TYR A 174 16.78 -5.03 4.49
N ASN A 175 17.36 -4.15 5.31
CA ASN A 175 18.10 -2.99 4.82
C ASN A 175 19.46 -3.38 4.20
N ALA A 176 19.51 -3.41 2.87
CA ALA A 176 20.68 -3.80 2.10
C ALA A 176 21.81 -2.76 2.23
N THR A 177 21.49 -1.47 2.36
CA THR A 177 22.49 -0.42 2.59
C THR A 177 23.23 -0.64 3.91
N ALA A 178 22.52 -0.97 4.98
CA ALA A 178 23.11 -1.25 6.28
C ALA A 178 23.92 -2.55 6.27
N ALA A 179 23.43 -3.62 5.60
CA ALA A 179 24.14 -4.89 5.47
C ALA A 179 25.49 -4.74 4.75
N TYR A 180 25.51 -4.04 3.61
CA TYR A 180 26.73 -3.76 2.85
C TYR A 180 27.74 -2.97 3.68
N ASN A 181 27.30 -1.87 4.30
CA ASN A 181 28.20 -1.01 5.07
C ASN A 181 28.70 -1.68 6.37
N LEU A 182 27.87 -2.53 7.01
CA LEU A 182 28.33 -3.36 8.13
C LEU A 182 29.41 -4.35 7.67
N GLY A 183 29.20 -5.03 6.55
CA GLY A 183 30.20 -5.92 5.94
C GLY A 183 31.52 -5.21 5.71
N LEU A 184 31.48 -4.02 5.11
CA LEU A 184 32.66 -3.19 4.86
C LEU A 184 33.37 -2.77 6.16
N ALA A 185 32.62 -2.31 7.17
CA ALA A 185 33.16 -1.91 8.46
C ALA A 185 33.82 -3.08 9.20
N LEU A 186 33.18 -4.26 9.21
CA LEU A 186 33.71 -5.49 9.81
C LEU A 186 35.00 -5.94 9.12
N THR A 187 35.01 -6.03 7.78
CA THR A 187 36.19 -6.41 7.01
C THR A 187 37.35 -5.44 7.23
N ARG A 188 37.10 -4.13 7.21
CA ARG A 188 38.16 -3.12 7.45
C ARG A 188 38.67 -3.10 8.90
N SER A 189 37.85 -3.56 9.86
CA SER A 189 38.25 -3.73 11.26
C SER A 189 39.00 -5.04 11.55
N GLY A 190 39.13 -5.94 10.56
CA GLY A 190 39.79 -7.24 10.70
C GLY A 190 38.87 -8.42 11.06
N GLN A 191 37.55 -8.18 11.16
CA GLN A 191 36.52 -9.20 11.42
C GLN A 191 36.02 -9.81 10.10
N THR A 192 36.93 -10.37 9.31
CA THR A 192 36.69 -10.74 7.90
C THR A 192 35.57 -11.78 7.73
N GLU A 193 35.49 -12.78 8.60
CA GLU A 193 34.47 -13.84 8.47
C GLU A 193 33.05 -13.31 8.68
N GLU A 194 32.83 -12.48 9.70
CA GLU A 194 31.53 -11.84 9.93
C GLU A 194 31.22 -10.81 8.82
N GLY A 195 32.24 -10.09 8.34
CA GLY A 195 32.11 -9.20 7.19
C GLY A 195 31.64 -9.91 5.93
N GLN A 196 32.19 -11.10 5.64
CA GLN A 196 31.76 -11.92 4.50
C GLN A 196 30.31 -12.38 4.63
N LYS A 197 29.88 -12.85 5.81
CA LYS A 197 28.47 -13.22 6.07
C LYS A 197 27.51 -12.05 5.81
N MET A 198 27.91 -10.84 6.19
CA MET A 198 27.10 -9.65 5.94
C MET A 198 27.06 -9.24 4.46
N LEU A 199 28.15 -9.45 3.71
CA LEU A 199 28.18 -9.24 2.26
C LEU A 199 27.36 -10.30 1.50
N GLU A 200 27.37 -11.55 1.97
CA GLU A 200 26.48 -12.61 1.46
C GLU A 200 25.02 -12.25 1.71
N ARG A 201 24.68 -11.78 2.92
CA ARG A 201 23.35 -11.26 3.23
C ARG A 201 22.96 -10.10 2.30
N PHE A 202 23.85 -9.13 2.08
CA PHE A 202 23.59 -8.04 1.13
C PHE A 202 23.28 -8.56 -0.29
N ARG A 203 24.02 -9.55 -0.80
CA ARG A 203 23.74 -10.15 -2.11
C ARG A 203 22.37 -10.82 -2.15
N ALA A 204 22.05 -11.61 -1.13
CA ALA A 204 20.75 -12.27 -1.03
C ALA A 204 19.58 -11.25 -0.99
N LEU A 205 19.74 -10.14 -0.24
CA LEU A 205 18.76 -9.06 -0.20
C LEU A 205 18.56 -8.40 -1.58
N ARG A 206 19.63 -8.23 -2.36
CA ARG A 206 19.59 -7.63 -3.70
C ARG A 206 18.96 -8.58 -4.72
N GLU A 207 19.38 -9.84 -4.72
CA GLU A 207 18.90 -10.86 -5.66
C GLU A 207 17.42 -11.22 -5.43
N GLY A 208 16.95 -11.13 -4.19
CA GLY A 208 15.56 -11.41 -3.87
C GLY A 208 14.56 -10.29 -4.21
N GLY A 209 15.01 -9.12 -4.66
CA GLY A 209 14.11 -7.99 -4.98
C GLY A 209 13.41 -7.35 -3.76
N TYR A 210 13.71 -7.81 -2.55
CA TYR A 210 13.04 -7.38 -1.32
C TYR A 210 13.89 -6.50 -0.40
N GLY A 211 15.14 -6.22 -0.74
CA GLY A 211 16.00 -5.34 0.02
C GLY A 211 15.43 -3.92 0.11
N THR A 212 15.54 -3.30 1.29
CA THR A 212 15.30 -1.87 1.44
C THR A 212 16.61 -1.09 1.40
N LEU A 213 16.53 0.16 0.94
CA LEU A 213 17.71 0.98 0.69
C LEU A 213 17.57 2.34 1.37
N ILE A 214 18.71 2.88 1.81
CA ILE A 214 18.87 4.31 2.10
C ILE A 214 19.69 4.91 0.97
N GLY A 215 19.06 5.76 0.17
CA GLY A 215 19.58 6.37 -1.04
C GLY A 215 19.93 7.84 -0.90
N GLN A 216 20.25 8.48 -2.02
CA GLN A 216 20.48 9.93 -2.14
C GLN A 216 19.30 10.66 -2.78
N ASN A 217 18.37 9.94 -3.40
CA ASN A 217 17.20 10.50 -4.06
C ASN A 217 16.04 10.62 -3.07
N TYR A 218 15.13 11.57 -3.32
CA TYR A 218 13.85 11.60 -2.61
C TYR A 218 12.96 10.46 -3.12
N PRO A 219 12.25 9.69 -2.27
CA PRO A 219 12.18 9.79 -0.80
C PRO A 219 13.18 8.89 -0.04
N ASP A 220 14.08 8.18 -0.73
CA ASP A 220 14.99 7.16 -0.16
C ASP A 220 16.07 7.73 0.79
N GLN A 221 16.15 9.04 0.94
CA GLN A 221 17.05 9.73 1.87
C GLN A 221 16.79 9.40 3.34
N GLY A 222 15.70 8.71 3.66
CA GLY A 222 15.26 8.33 5.00
C GLY A 222 13.97 9.06 5.41
N ARG A 223 13.18 8.44 6.29
CA ARG A 223 11.81 8.89 6.62
C ARG A 223 11.70 10.35 7.09
N TYR A 224 12.74 10.88 7.74
CA TYR A 224 12.78 12.27 8.23
C TYR A 224 13.22 13.30 7.18
N ALA A 225 13.57 12.84 5.98
CA ALA A 225 13.74 13.64 4.77
C ALA A 225 12.54 13.52 3.81
N GLU A 226 11.49 12.77 4.19
CA GLU A 226 10.20 12.79 3.47
C GLU A 226 9.37 14.00 3.90
N ALA A 227 8.65 14.61 2.96
CA ALA A 227 7.86 15.79 3.24
C ALA A 227 6.59 15.47 4.06
N MET A 228 6.29 16.34 5.02
CA MET A 228 5.24 16.17 6.01
C MET A 228 3.87 16.69 5.53
N ALA A 229 2.81 15.99 5.94
CA ALA A 229 1.42 16.43 5.85
C ALA A 229 0.76 16.40 7.25
N SER A 230 -0.32 17.17 7.45
CA SER A 230 -1.16 17.04 8.65
C SER A 230 -2.06 15.81 8.54
N THR A 231 -2.40 15.22 9.68
CA THR A 231 -3.29 14.05 9.70
C THR A 231 -4.77 14.45 9.67
N GLY A 232 -5.11 15.64 10.18
CA GLY A 232 -6.47 16.07 10.44
C GLY A 232 -7.06 15.48 11.73
N ALA A 233 -6.28 14.71 12.50
CA ALA A 233 -6.69 14.16 13.80
C ALA A 233 -6.28 15.06 14.97
N GLU A 234 -5.58 16.16 14.70
CA GLU A 234 -5.19 17.16 15.68
C GLU A 234 -6.44 17.77 16.33
N SER A 235 -6.40 17.98 17.64
CA SER A 235 -7.59 18.31 18.44
C SER A 235 -8.28 19.63 18.05
N ASP A 236 -7.59 20.53 17.36
CA ASP A 236 -8.10 21.79 16.82
C ASP A 236 -8.64 21.67 15.38
N LEU A 237 -8.49 20.50 14.76
CA LEU A 237 -8.97 20.18 13.42
C LEU A 237 -10.20 19.27 13.43
N VAL A 238 -10.35 18.43 14.46
CA VAL A 238 -11.49 17.51 14.61
C VAL A 238 -12.79 18.26 14.91
N ASP A 239 -13.85 17.96 14.15
CA ASP A 239 -15.20 18.43 14.44
C ASP A 239 -15.85 17.51 15.48
N ALA A 240 -16.24 18.06 16.63
CA ALA A 240 -16.87 17.31 17.70
C ALA A 240 -18.41 17.32 17.62
N GLU A 241 -19.00 18.12 16.73
CA GLU A 241 -20.45 18.17 16.57
C GLU A 241 -20.96 16.90 15.89
N THR A 242 -21.93 16.21 16.51
CA THR A 242 -22.58 15.06 15.87
C THR A 242 -23.40 15.53 14.66
N PRO A 243 -23.07 15.07 13.44
CA PRO A 243 -23.79 15.49 12.26
C PRO A 243 -25.18 14.83 12.19
N PRO A 244 -26.12 15.40 11.42
CA PRO A 244 -27.46 14.87 11.25
C PRO A 244 -27.52 13.72 10.23
N VAL A 245 -26.46 12.91 10.17
CA VAL A 245 -26.32 11.77 9.26
C VAL A 245 -27.06 10.56 9.83
N ARG A 246 -27.79 9.84 8.98
CA ARG A 246 -28.56 8.66 9.36
C ARG A 246 -28.70 7.66 8.23
N PHE A 247 -28.84 6.40 8.61
CA PHE A 247 -29.22 5.31 7.73
C PHE A 247 -30.73 5.19 7.61
N VAL A 248 -31.22 4.98 6.39
CA VAL A 248 -32.64 4.77 6.08
C VAL A 248 -32.82 3.44 5.36
N ASP A 249 -33.87 2.68 5.71
CA ASP A 249 -34.19 1.44 4.98
C ASP A 249 -34.71 1.77 3.57
N ALA A 250 -33.89 1.56 2.55
CA ALA A 250 -34.26 1.72 1.15
C ALA A 250 -34.47 0.38 0.44
N SER A 251 -34.53 -0.74 1.18
CA SER A 251 -34.59 -2.09 0.62
C SER A 251 -35.69 -2.27 -0.43
N ALA A 252 -36.90 -1.80 -0.16
CA ALA A 252 -38.03 -1.96 -1.07
C ALA A 252 -37.91 -1.13 -2.37
N ARG A 253 -37.07 -0.09 -2.36
CA ARG A 253 -36.79 0.77 -3.52
C ARG A 253 -35.66 0.20 -4.37
N VAL A 254 -34.61 -0.28 -3.70
CA VAL A 254 -33.30 -0.59 -4.28
C VAL A 254 -33.17 -2.07 -4.64
N LEU A 255 -33.74 -2.98 -3.83
CA LEU A 255 -33.61 -4.42 -4.01
C LEU A 255 -34.88 -5.04 -4.64
N PRO A 256 -34.76 -6.15 -5.39
CA PRO A 256 -35.90 -6.93 -5.82
C PRO A 256 -36.71 -7.46 -4.63
N ALA A 257 -38.05 -7.52 -4.75
CA ALA A 257 -38.91 -7.96 -3.66
C ALA A 257 -38.52 -9.35 -3.10
N ALA A 258 -38.10 -10.27 -3.97
CA ALA A 258 -37.64 -11.60 -3.58
C ALA A 258 -36.37 -11.57 -2.69
N ALA A 259 -35.48 -10.60 -2.90
CA ALA A 259 -34.25 -10.44 -2.11
C ALA A 259 -34.55 -10.00 -0.68
N THR A 260 -35.65 -9.26 -0.47
CA THR A 260 -36.04 -8.74 0.85
C THR A 260 -36.87 -9.71 1.69
N ALA A 261 -37.35 -10.80 1.08
CA ALA A 261 -38.23 -11.76 1.72
C ALA A 261 -37.47 -12.64 2.73
N ASP A 262 -38.05 -12.83 3.92
CA ASP A 262 -37.48 -13.72 4.92
C ASP A 262 -37.55 -15.18 4.48
N GLY A 263 -36.39 -15.83 4.45
CA GLY A 263 -36.28 -17.28 4.38
C GLY A 263 -36.41 -17.94 5.76
N PRO A 264 -36.32 -19.28 5.82
CA PRO A 264 -36.32 -20.00 7.08
C PRO A 264 -35.10 -19.59 7.90
N ALA A 265 -35.32 -18.93 9.05
CA ALA A 265 -34.23 -18.59 9.97
C ALA A 265 -33.55 -19.88 10.46
N THR A 266 -32.30 -20.10 10.05
CA THR A 266 -31.51 -21.22 10.54
C THR A 266 -30.84 -20.84 11.85
N ASN A 267 -30.70 -21.80 12.73
CA ASN A 267 -29.98 -21.61 13.97
C ASN A 267 -28.47 -21.65 13.70
N SER A 268 -27.71 -20.72 14.28
CA SER A 268 -26.24 -20.76 14.22
C SER A 268 -25.72 -22.11 14.71
N ALA A 269 -24.77 -22.68 13.97
CA ALA A 269 -24.07 -23.91 14.37
C ALA A 269 -23.06 -23.64 15.50
N PHE A 270 -22.53 -22.42 15.60
CA PHE A 270 -21.55 -22.04 16.62
C PHE A 270 -22.11 -22.22 18.04
N GLY A 271 -21.35 -22.90 18.89
CA GLY A 271 -21.71 -23.27 20.26
C GLY A 271 -22.81 -24.35 20.36
N ARG A 272 -23.21 -25.00 19.25
CA ARG A 272 -24.28 -26.00 19.26
C ARG A 272 -23.78 -27.41 18.99
N HIS A 273 -24.42 -28.37 19.66
CA HIS A 273 -24.20 -29.78 19.40
C HIS A 273 -24.83 -30.19 18.06
N VAL A 274 -24.02 -30.68 17.13
CA VAL A 274 -24.42 -31.14 15.78
C VAL A 274 -23.95 -32.57 15.56
N ALA A 275 -24.70 -33.35 14.79
CA ALA A 275 -24.38 -34.75 14.50
C ALA A 275 -23.29 -34.91 13.43
N SER A 276 -23.09 -33.91 12.57
CA SER A 276 -22.09 -33.93 11.49
C SER A 276 -21.75 -32.52 10.97
N LEU A 277 -20.66 -32.38 10.22
CA LEU A 277 -20.36 -31.14 9.48
C LEU A 277 -21.45 -30.77 8.47
N ALA A 278 -22.11 -31.76 7.86
CA ALA A 278 -23.22 -31.50 6.95
C ALA A 278 -24.41 -30.82 7.65
N GLU A 279 -24.66 -31.17 8.91
CA GLU A 279 -25.65 -30.48 9.75
C GLU A 279 -25.16 -29.08 10.14
N ALA A 280 -23.88 -28.95 10.53
CA ALA A 280 -23.26 -27.68 10.87
C ALA A 280 -23.36 -26.65 9.73
N TRP A 281 -23.23 -27.10 8.48
CA TRP A 281 -23.30 -26.26 7.30
C TRP A 281 -24.58 -25.41 7.24
N SER A 282 -25.72 -26.00 7.59
CA SER A 282 -27.01 -25.29 7.59
C SER A 282 -27.09 -24.12 8.57
N GLY A 283 -26.20 -24.10 9.58
CA GLY A 283 -26.09 -23.06 10.58
C GLY A 283 -24.85 -22.18 10.45
N LEU A 284 -24.09 -22.27 9.35
CA LEU A 284 -23.03 -21.31 9.04
C LEU A 284 -23.63 -19.96 8.61
N PRO A 285 -22.94 -18.84 8.89
CA PRO A 285 -23.35 -17.54 8.38
C PRO A 285 -23.27 -17.53 6.85
N GLY A 286 -24.12 -16.71 6.23
CA GLY A 286 -23.92 -16.29 4.86
C GLY A 286 -23.15 -14.98 4.81
N ALA A 287 -22.64 -14.62 3.64
CA ALA A 287 -21.89 -13.39 3.44
C ALA A 287 -22.50 -12.51 2.35
N VAL A 288 -21.99 -11.28 2.28
CA VAL A 288 -22.19 -10.36 1.17
C VAL A 288 -20.82 -9.98 0.64
N THR A 289 -20.66 -10.03 -0.68
CA THR A 289 -19.46 -9.63 -1.41
C THR A 289 -19.87 -8.57 -2.41
N LEU A 290 -19.18 -7.43 -2.41
CA LEU A 290 -19.39 -6.34 -3.36
C LEU A 290 -18.19 -6.29 -4.30
N PHE A 291 -18.45 -6.26 -5.61
CA PHE A 291 -17.41 -6.18 -6.64
C PHE A 291 -18.01 -5.74 -7.97
N ASP A 292 -17.21 -5.19 -8.87
CA ASP A 292 -17.60 -4.75 -10.21
C ASP A 292 -17.52 -5.95 -11.19
N VAL A 293 -18.66 -6.55 -11.54
CA VAL A 293 -18.70 -7.82 -12.31
C VAL A 293 -18.53 -7.60 -13.81
N ASP A 294 -18.83 -6.40 -14.32
CA ASP A 294 -18.82 -6.10 -15.75
C ASP A 294 -17.85 -4.96 -16.15
N GLY A 295 -17.12 -4.41 -15.19
CA GLY A 295 -16.07 -3.43 -15.39
C GLY A 295 -16.59 -2.00 -15.58
N ASP A 296 -17.86 -1.74 -15.28
CA ASP A 296 -18.47 -0.41 -15.49
C ASP A 296 -18.11 0.61 -14.41
N GLY A 297 -17.57 0.15 -13.28
CA GLY A 297 -17.20 0.98 -12.13
C GLY A 297 -18.20 1.14 -11.03
N VAL A 298 -19.33 0.45 -11.13
CA VAL A 298 -20.36 0.37 -10.12
C VAL A 298 -20.26 -1.01 -9.47
N LEU A 299 -20.30 -1.04 -8.14
CA LEU A 299 -20.23 -2.31 -7.42
C LEU A 299 -21.56 -3.04 -7.50
N ASP A 300 -21.49 -4.30 -7.88
CA ASP A 300 -22.57 -5.28 -7.86
C ASP A 300 -22.60 -6.05 -6.53
N LEU A 301 -23.68 -6.79 -6.31
CA LEU A 301 -23.96 -7.46 -5.06
C LEU A 301 -24.04 -8.97 -5.25
N TYR A 302 -23.12 -9.70 -4.63
CA TYR A 302 -23.21 -11.14 -4.48
C TYR A 302 -23.56 -11.53 -3.05
N ALA A 303 -24.65 -12.27 -2.87
CA ALA A 303 -25.12 -12.76 -1.59
C ALA A 303 -25.05 -14.29 -1.54
N SER A 304 -24.41 -14.83 -0.51
CA SER A 304 -24.28 -16.27 -0.30
C SER A 304 -24.90 -16.71 1.02
N GLY A 305 -25.28 -17.99 1.11
CA GLY A 305 -25.62 -18.60 2.39
C GLY A 305 -25.94 -20.08 2.29
N PRO A 306 -26.35 -20.69 3.42
CA PRO A 306 -26.65 -22.13 3.48
C PRO A 306 -27.82 -22.56 2.60
N THR A 307 -28.65 -21.61 2.14
CA THR A 307 -29.85 -21.86 1.32
C THR A 307 -29.67 -21.53 -0.16
N GLY A 308 -28.52 -20.99 -0.57
CA GLY A 308 -28.25 -20.63 -1.95
C GLY A 308 -27.37 -19.39 -2.12
N GLN A 309 -27.16 -19.01 -3.37
CA GLN A 309 -26.38 -17.83 -3.79
C GLN A 309 -27.19 -16.96 -4.76
N ARG A 310 -26.92 -15.65 -4.80
CA ARG A 310 -27.53 -14.69 -5.71
C ARG A 310 -26.51 -13.67 -6.17
N LEU A 311 -26.61 -13.25 -7.43
CA LEU A 311 -25.87 -12.13 -7.99
C LEU A 311 -26.86 -11.08 -8.46
N TYR A 312 -26.67 -9.84 -8.04
CA TYR A 312 -27.47 -8.70 -8.44
C TYR A 312 -26.59 -7.64 -9.09
N HIS A 313 -26.95 -7.27 -10.32
CA HIS A 313 -26.29 -6.19 -11.03
C HIS A 313 -26.83 -4.83 -10.59
N ASN A 314 -25.96 -3.85 -10.39
CA ASN A 314 -26.31 -2.52 -9.90
C ASN A 314 -26.52 -1.51 -11.04
N GLU A 315 -27.78 -1.28 -11.39
CA GLU A 315 -28.18 -0.27 -12.38
C GLU A 315 -28.28 1.12 -11.75
N SER A 316 -27.16 1.66 -11.26
CA SER A 316 -27.06 3.00 -10.63
C SER A 316 -27.97 3.17 -9.40
N GLY A 317 -27.72 2.38 -8.35
CA GLY A 317 -28.46 2.39 -7.09
C GLY A 317 -29.73 1.52 -7.11
N ARG A 318 -29.90 0.67 -8.13
CA ARG A 318 -31.01 -0.29 -8.22
C ARG A 318 -30.48 -1.65 -8.64
N PHE A 319 -30.73 -2.65 -7.80
CA PHE A 319 -30.24 -4.01 -8.02
C PHE A 319 -31.22 -4.86 -8.83
N VAL A 320 -30.70 -5.58 -9.81
CA VAL A 320 -31.43 -6.53 -10.65
C VAL A 320 -30.83 -7.91 -10.51
N ASP A 321 -31.66 -8.93 -10.23
CA ASP A 321 -31.17 -10.31 -10.12
C ASP A 321 -30.71 -10.82 -11.50
N VAL A 322 -29.42 -11.14 -11.60
CA VAL A 322 -28.76 -11.65 -12.80
C VAL A 322 -28.15 -13.04 -12.56
N THR A 323 -28.53 -13.71 -11.47
CA THR A 323 -27.97 -15.02 -11.04
C THR A 323 -27.96 -16.04 -12.17
N GLU A 324 -29.13 -16.30 -12.79
CA GLU A 324 -29.24 -17.28 -13.87
C GLU A 324 -28.58 -16.80 -15.17
N ARG A 325 -28.61 -15.48 -15.44
CA ARG A 325 -27.98 -14.87 -16.62
C ARG A 325 -26.47 -15.10 -16.61
N PHE A 326 -25.85 -14.97 -15.45
CA PHE A 326 -24.42 -15.24 -15.26
C PHE A 326 -24.10 -16.74 -15.10
N GLY A 327 -25.10 -17.63 -15.20
CA GLY A 327 -24.90 -19.07 -15.14
C GLY A 327 -24.70 -19.64 -13.73
N LEU A 328 -25.05 -18.90 -12.68
CA LEU A 328 -24.93 -19.35 -11.30
C LEU A 328 -26.15 -20.20 -10.89
N ASP A 329 -25.91 -21.30 -10.19
CA ASP A 329 -26.98 -22.09 -9.58
C ASP A 329 -27.49 -21.41 -8.30
N ALA A 330 -28.73 -20.91 -8.35
CA ALA A 330 -29.39 -20.27 -7.23
C ALA A 330 -29.53 -21.17 -5.97
N ALA A 331 -29.46 -22.49 -6.11
CA ALA A 331 -29.57 -23.44 -5.02
C ALA A 331 -28.20 -23.84 -4.42
N GLN A 332 -27.09 -23.44 -5.04
CA GLN A 332 -25.76 -23.75 -4.54
C GLN A 332 -25.49 -23.02 -3.22
N ALA A 333 -25.35 -23.79 -2.15
CA ALA A 333 -25.05 -23.26 -0.83
C ALA A 333 -23.58 -22.86 -0.71
N ALA A 334 -23.33 -21.67 -0.17
CA ALA A 334 -22.00 -21.12 0.04
C ALA A 334 -21.97 -20.31 1.34
N ALA A 335 -20.86 -20.37 2.07
CA ALA A 335 -20.68 -19.59 3.30
C ALA A 335 -20.15 -18.18 3.03
N GLY A 336 -19.47 -17.99 1.90
CA GLY A 336 -18.85 -16.72 1.50
C GLY A 336 -18.36 -16.78 0.06
N ALA A 337 -17.89 -15.64 -0.45
CA ALA A 337 -17.14 -15.56 -1.70
C ALA A 337 -16.18 -14.37 -1.67
N VAL A 338 -15.11 -14.46 -2.45
CA VAL A 338 -14.16 -13.36 -2.64
C VAL A 338 -13.95 -13.14 -4.14
N ALA A 339 -13.86 -11.88 -4.56
CA ALA A 339 -13.66 -11.50 -5.95
C ALA A 339 -12.22 -11.05 -6.18
N GLY A 340 -11.68 -11.35 -7.36
CA GLY A 340 -10.32 -11.00 -7.77
C GLY A 340 -10.06 -11.46 -9.21
N ASP A 341 -9.20 -10.75 -9.93
CA ASP A 341 -8.82 -11.05 -11.32
C ASP A 341 -7.61 -12.00 -11.29
N TYR A 342 -7.84 -13.31 -11.25
CA TYR A 342 -6.77 -14.30 -10.97
C TYR A 342 -5.91 -14.62 -12.19
N ASP A 343 -6.41 -14.32 -13.40
CA ASP A 343 -5.72 -14.54 -14.66
C ASP A 343 -5.30 -13.24 -15.37
N ASN A 344 -5.45 -12.10 -14.68
CA ASN A 344 -5.01 -10.78 -15.10
C ASN A 344 -5.64 -10.34 -16.44
N ASP A 345 -6.91 -10.70 -16.67
CA ASP A 345 -7.66 -10.43 -17.91
C ASP A 345 -8.53 -9.15 -17.86
N GLU A 346 -8.39 -8.38 -16.78
CA GLU A 346 -9.10 -7.15 -16.42
C GLU A 346 -10.58 -7.36 -16.05
N ARG A 347 -11.01 -8.60 -15.76
CA ARG A 347 -12.35 -8.90 -15.23
C ARG A 347 -12.24 -9.57 -13.87
N ALA A 348 -13.10 -9.16 -12.94
CA ALA A 348 -13.15 -9.81 -11.65
C ALA A 348 -13.78 -11.21 -11.76
N ASP A 349 -13.02 -12.21 -11.31
CA ASP A 349 -13.48 -13.58 -11.11
C ASP A 349 -14.01 -13.78 -9.68
N LEU A 350 -14.59 -14.95 -9.40
CA LEU A 350 -15.21 -15.23 -8.11
C LEU A 350 -14.77 -16.59 -7.53
N LEU A 351 -14.22 -16.58 -6.32
CA LEU A 351 -13.97 -17.78 -5.54
C LEU A 351 -15.10 -17.99 -4.52
N VAL A 352 -15.91 -19.02 -4.73
CA VAL A 352 -17.08 -19.34 -3.88
C VAL A 352 -16.72 -20.40 -2.85
N LEU A 353 -17.02 -20.14 -1.57
CA LEU A 353 -16.78 -21.05 -0.45
C LEU A 353 -17.98 -22.00 -0.25
N GLY A 354 -18.04 -23.07 -1.05
CA GLY A 354 -19.18 -23.98 -1.11
C GLY A 354 -19.15 -25.16 -0.13
N GLN A 355 -20.30 -25.82 0.04
CA GLN A 355 -20.45 -26.98 0.95
C GLN A 355 -19.56 -28.17 0.59
N ARG A 356 -19.23 -28.30 -0.70
CA ARG A 356 -18.43 -29.41 -1.25
C ARG A 356 -16.97 -29.00 -1.51
N GLY A 357 -16.58 -27.85 -0.98
CA GLY A 357 -15.31 -27.17 -1.22
C GLY A 357 -15.47 -25.90 -2.02
N VAL A 358 -14.31 -25.31 -2.34
CA VAL A 358 -14.25 -24.05 -3.08
C VAL A 358 -14.53 -24.26 -4.57
N THR A 359 -15.14 -23.25 -5.20
CA THR A 359 -15.36 -23.20 -6.65
C THR A 359 -14.75 -21.90 -7.17
N LEU A 360 -13.77 -22.00 -8.07
CA LEU A 360 -13.22 -20.86 -8.79
C LEU A 360 -14.04 -20.65 -10.07
N LEU A 361 -14.67 -19.49 -10.19
CA LEU A 361 -15.54 -19.12 -11.30
C LEU A 361 -14.85 -18.03 -12.13
N HIS A 362 -14.49 -18.36 -13.37
CA HIS A 362 -13.89 -17.42 -14.31
C HIS A 362 -14.96 -16.57 -15.01
N ASN A 363 -14.72 -15.27 -15.13
CA ASN A 363 -15.63 -14.32 -15.76
C ASN A 363 -15.40 -14.21 -17.28
N ASP A 364 -16.24 -14.90 -18.06
CA ASP A 364 -16.17 -14.94 -19.52
C ASP A 364 -16.64 -13.63 -20.21
N GLY A 365 -16.85 -12.53 -19.47
CA GLY A 365 -17.39 -11.27 -20.01
C GLY A 365 -18.92 -11.26 -20.13
N GLY A 366 -19.61 -11.69 -19.07
CA GLY A 366 -21.07 -11.68 -18.96
C GLY A 366 -21.70 -12.97 -18.46
N ARG A 367 -20.87 -13.97 -18.12
CA ARG A 367 -21.24 -15.19 -17.39
C ARG A 367 -20.02 -15.78 -16.71
N PHE A 368 -20.26 -16.66 -15.76
CA PHE A 368 -19.22 -17.44 -15.11
C PHE A 368 -19.09 -18.85 -15.70
N SER A 369 -17.85 -19.32 -15.80
CA SER A 369 -17.49 -20.71 -16.08
C SER A 369 -16.70 -21.31 -14.90
N ASP A 370 -16.92 -22.59 -14.59
CA ASP A 370 -16.19 -23.26 -13.49
C ASP A 370 -14.76 -23.61 -13.95
N ALA A 371 -13.78 -22.90 -13.41
CA ALA A 371 -12.36 -23.08 -13.68
C ALA A 371 -11.68 -24.01 -12.67
N THR A 372 -12.35 -24.43 -11.60
CA THR A 372 -11.76 -25.11 -10.43
C THR A 372 -10.85 -26.28 -10.81
N ALA A 373 -11.35 -27.17 -11.67
CA ALA A 373 -10.60 -28.36 -12.08
C ALA A 373 -9.45 -28.03 -13.05
N ALA A 374 -9.65 -27.08 -13.96
CA ALA A 374 -8.62 -26.63 -14.90
C ALA A 374 -7.49 -25.89 -14.18
N ALA A 375 -7.84 -25.17 -13.12
CA ALA A 375 -6.94 -24.45 -12.23
C ALA A 375 -6.17 -25.38 -11.27
N GLY A 376 -6.45 -26.69 -11.28
CA GLY A 376 -5.76 -27.66 -10.44
C GLY A 376 -6.18 -27.63 -8.96
N ILE A 377 -7.28 -26.94 -8.63
CA ILE A 377 -7.78 -26.84 -7.26
C ILE A 377 -8.53 -28.13 -6.92
N ALA A 378 -7.99 -28.89 -5.97
CA ALA A 378 -8.60 -30.12 -5.50
C ALA A 378 -9.88 -29.87 -4.69
N SER A 379 -10.90 -30.72 -4.87
CA SER A 379 -12.10 -30.70 -4.02
C SER A 379 -11.72 -30.95 -2.57
N ASP A 380 -12.23 -30.10 -1.69
CA ASP A 380 -11.92 -30.09 -0.28
C ASP A 380 -13.18 -29.77 0.55
N PRO A 381 -13.79 -30.76 1.22
CA PRO A 381 -15.08 -30.58 1.90
C PRO A 381 -14.98 -29.82 3.23
N ARG A 382 -13.83 -29.25 3.57
CA ARG A 382 -13.67 -28.45 4.78
C ARG A 382 -14.56 -27.20 4.74
N PRO A 383 -15.21 -26.83 5.86
CA PRO A 383 -15.97 -25.60 5.93
C PRO A 383 -15.05 -24.38 5.96
N TYR A 384 -14.89 -23.75 4.79
CA TYR A 384 -14.27 -22.44 4.65
C TYR A 384 -15.32 -21.36 4.86
N VAL A 385 -15.03 -20.41 5.74
CA VAL A 385 -15.80 -19.17 5.91
C VAL A 385 -14.95 -17.93 5.69
N ALA A 386 -13.63 -18.11 5.62
CA ALA A 386 -12.69 -17.03 5.37
C ALA A 386 -11.71 -17.38 4.24
N ALA A 387 -11.54 -16.44 3.31
CA ALA A 387 -10.65 -16.55 2.17
C ALA A 387 -10.24 -15.17 1.66
N ALA A 388 -9.10 -15.10 0.97
CA ALA A 388 -8.60 -13.88 0.36
C ALA A 388 -7.87 -14.17 -0.96
N PHE A 389 -7.95 -13.22 -1.89
CA PHE A 389 -6.98 -13.11 -2.99
C PHE A 389 -5.84 -12.20 -2.55
N VAL A 390 -4.60 -12.64 -2.75
CA VAL A 390 -3.38 -11.92 -2.35
C VAL A 390 -2.28 -12.17 -3.37
N ASP A 391 -1.38 -11.22 -3.55
CA ASP A 391 -0.12 -11.44 -4.26
C ASP A 391 0.95 -11.74 -3.20
N ALA A 392 1.13 -13.02 -2.85
CA ALA A 392 1.91 -13.40 -1.66
C ALA A 392 3.42 -13.43 -1.90
N ASP A 393 3.85 -13.66 -3.14
CA ASP A 393 5.25 -13.70 -3.55
C ASP A 393 5.69 -12.51 -4.43
N HIS A 394 4.78 -11.55 -4.67
CA HIS A 394 5.04 -10.29 -5.37
C HIS A 394 5.37 -10.46 -6.85
N ASP A 395 4.82 -11.47 -7.50
CA ASP A 395 5.00 -11.70 -8.93
C ASP A 395 3.91 -11.04 -9.80
N GLY A 396 2.87 -10.48 -9.18
CA GLY A 396 1.76 -9.77 -9.82
C GLY A 396 0.56 -10.65 -10.17
N ASP A 397 0.64 -11.97 -9.97
CA ASP A 397 -0.49 -12.89 -10.09
C ASP A 397 -1.19 -13.07 -8.73
N LEU A 398 -2.52 -13.21 -8.71
CA LEU A 398 -3.25 -13.40 -7.45
C LEU A 398 -3.23 -14.88 -7.02
N ASP A 399 -2.71 -15.11 -5.82
CA ASP A 399 -2.81 -16.33 -5.02
C ASP A 399 -4.11 -16.38 -4.20
N ILE A 400 -4.43 -17.57 -3.69
CA ILE A 400 -5.59 -17.80 -2.83
C ILE A 400 -5.14 -18.25 -1.44
N VAL A 401 -5.57 -17.56 -0.40
CA VAL A 401 -5.45 -18.01 0.99
C VAL A 401 -6.80 -18.50 1.49
N LEU A 402 -6.84 -19.71 2.07
CA LEU A 402 -8.04 -20.30 2.65
C LEU A 402 -7.83 -20.57 4.14
N ALA A 403 -8.72 -20.03 4.98
CA ALA A 403 -8.73 -20.28 6.41
C ALA A 403 -9.98 -21.09 6.78
N GLY A 404 -9.77 -22.34 7.21
CA GLY A 404 -10.85 -23.29 7.49
C GLY A 404 -11.33 -23.22 8.95
N LEU A 405 -12.60 -23.55 9.17
CA LEU A 405 -13.18 -23.68 10.50
C LEU A 405 -12.86 -25.01 11.16
N ALA A 406 -12.91 -26.12 10.42
CA ALA A 406 -12.81 -27.46 10.99
C ALA A 406 -12.40 -28.51 9.95
N GLU A 407 -11.84 -29.62 10.40
CA GLU A 407 -11.58 -30.81 9.60
C GLU A 407 -12.78 -31.77 9.60
N PRO A 408 -12.94 -32.64 8.58
CA PRO A 408 -13.98 -33.66 8.56
C PRO A 408 -13.88 -34.70 9.70
N GLY A 409 -14.77 -34.61 10.71
CA GLY A 409 -14.98 -35.61 11.79
C GLY A 409 -15.76 -35.01 12.99
N PRO A 410 -16.56 -35.74 13.80
CA PRO A 410 -16.36 -37.14 14.19
C PRO A 410 -17.48 -38.11 13.76
N SER A 411 -17.05 -39.33 13.43
CA SER A 411 -17.91 -40.49 13.18
C SER A 411 -18.38 -41.12 14.51
N GLY A 412 -19.44 -40.55 15.10
CA GLY A 412 -20.21 -41.15 16.19
C GLY A 412 -20.47 -40.22 17.39
N GLY A 413 -21.75 -39.93 17.66
CA GLY A 413 -22.19 -39.21 18.88
C GLY A 413 -22.46 -37.71 18.72
N GLY A 414 -21.98 -37.07 17.65
CA GLY A 414 -22.04 -35.62 17.45
C GLY A 414 -21.07 -34.85 18.36
N ALA A 415 -20.93 -33.54 18.13
CA ALA A 415 -20.02 -32.67 18.88
C ALA A 415 -20.52 -31.21 18.86
N VAL A 416 -20.05 -30.38 19.80
CA VAL A 416 -20.31 -28.94 19.78
C VAL A 416 -19.48 -28.30 18.66
N PHE A 417 -20.08 -27.51 17.79
CA PHE A 417 -19.36 -26.85 16.69
C PHE A 417 -18.93 -25.41 17.08
N PRO A 418 -17.72 -24.95 16.70
CA PRO A 418 -16.64 -25.72 16.10
C PRO A 418 -15.78 -26.47 17.14
N ASP A 419 -15.84 -26.11 18.42
CA ASP A 419 -14.92 -26.54 19.51
C ASP A 419 -14.71 -28.06 19.67
N GLY A 420 -15.69 -28.87 19.32
CA GLY A 420 -15.67 -30.34 19.41
C GLY A 420 -15.19 -31.02 18.12
N PHE A 421 -14.84 -30.24 17.10
CA PHE A 421 -14.25 -30.69 15.84
C PHE A 421 -12.76 -30.35 15.84
N PRO A 422 -11.88 -31.12 15.17
CA PRO A 422 -10.51 -30.66 14.96
C PRO A 422 -10.52 -29.41 14.09
N GLY A 423 -9.75 -28.37 14.45
CA GLY A 423 -9.57 -27.19 13.60
C GLY A 423 -8.88 -27.52 12.26
N SER A 424 -8.96 -26.61 11.29
CA SER A 424 -8.33 -26.74 9.98
C SER A 424 -7.06 -25.89 9.92
N PRO A 425 -5.99 -26.34 9.23
CA PRO A 425 -4.86 -25.47 8.92
C PRO A 425 -5.26 -24.40 7.89
N THR A 426 -4.56 -23.27 7.92
CA THR A 426 -4.56 -22.27 6.85
C THR A 426 -3.83 -22.83 5.63
N ARG A 427 -4.35 -22.55 4.43
CA ARG A 427 -3.78 -22.98 3.15
C ARG A 427 -3.41 -21.78 2.31
N LEU A 428 -2.37 -21.95 1.51
CA LEU A 428 -1.98 -21.04 0.44
C LEU A 428 -1.99 -21.83 -0.86
N LEU A 429 -2.76 -21.38 -1.84
CA LEU A 429 -2.74 -21.87 -3.21
C LEU A 429 -2.02 -20.80 -4.03
N GLN A 430 -0.75 -21.05 -4.32
CA GLN A 430 0.09 -20.16 -5.11
C GLN A 430 -0.29 -20.28 -6.58
N ASN A 431 -0.54 -19.17 -7.26
CA ASN A 431 -0.72 -19.10 -8.70
C ASN A 431 0.64 -19.34 -9.36
N VAL A 432 0.71 -20.30 -10.29
CA VAL A 432 1.96 -20.66 -10.98
C VAL A 432 1.90 -20.28 -12.47
N GLY A 433 1.08 -19.28 -12.79
CA GLY A 433 0.80 -18.80 -14.13
C GLY A 433 -0.13 -19.72 -14.94
N GLY A 434 -0.74 -19.12 -15.97
CA GLY A 434 -1.68 -19.80 -16.87
C GLY A 434 -2.95 -20.29 -16.16
N GLY A 435 -3.36 -19.58 -15.10
CA GLY A 435 -4.57 -19.85 -14.33
C GLY A 435 -4.54 -21.13 -13.50
N ARG A 436 -3.35 -21.60 -13.09
CA ARG A 436 -3.18 -22.84 -12.30
C ARG A 436 -2.61 -22.55 -10.93
N PHE A 437 -2.99 -23.38 -9.96
CA PHE A 437 -2.57 -23.23 -8.57
C PHE A 437 -1.83 -24.45 -8.02
N LYS A 438 -0.95 -24.19 -7.07
CA LYS A 438 -0.21 -25.19 -6.30
C LYS A 438 -0.38 -24.95 -4.80
N GLU A 439 -0.65 -25.99 -4.03
CA GLU A 439 -0.71 -25.90 -2.57
C GLU A 439 0.68 -25.67 -1.98
N MET A 440 0.84 -24.59 -1.23
CA MET A 440 2.08 -24.13 -0.62
C MET A 440 1.94 -23.85 0.89
N GLY A 441 0.80 -24.12 1.52
CA GLY A 441 0.53 -23.74 2.92
C GLY A 441 1.52 -24.36 3.92
N GLN A 442 1.92 -25.61 3.74
CA GLN A 442 2.96 -26.24 4.58
C GLN A 442 4.37 -25.72 4.28
N PRO A 443 4.87 -25.76 3.03
CA PRO A 443 6.18 -25.21 2.68
C PRO A 443 6.36 -23.75 3.10
N ALA A 444 5.31 -22.94 2.99
CA ALA A 444 5.32 -21.53 3.35
C ALA A 444 5.18 -21.28 4.86
N GLY A 445 5.02 -22.31 5.70
CA GLY A 445 4.90 -22.13 7.16
C GLY A 445 3.55 -21.58 7.65
N LEU A 446 2.51 -21.57 6.80
CA LEU A 446 1.15 -21.11 7.14
C LEU A 446 0.28 -22.19 7.79
N ALA A 447 0.59 -23.47 7.57
CA ALA A 447 -0.18 -24.61 8.12
C ALA A 447 0.15 -24.88 9.62
N THR A 448 0.15 -23.85 10.46
CA THR A 448 0.49 -23.96 11.89
C THR A 448 -0.72 -24.41 12.71
N GLY A 449 -0.76 -25.71 12.99
CA GLY A 449 -1.76 -26.33 13.87
C GLY A 449 -3.20 -26.27 13.32
N PRO A 450 -4.12 -27.07 13.90
CA PRO A 450 -5.53 -26.94 13.60
C PRO A 450 -6.09 -25.69 14.28
N VAL A 451 -6.75 -24.80 13.52
CA VAL A 451 -7.38 -23.59 14.06
C VAL A 451 -8.86 -23.50 13.64
N HIS A 452 -9.64 -22.77 14.43
CA HIS A 452 -11.04 -22.46 14.12
C HIS A 452 -11.14 -21.04 13.57
N ALA A 453 -10.74 -20.85 12.31
CA ALA A 453 -10.66 -19.52 11.71
C ALA A 453 -12.03 -18.96 11.32
N VAL A 454 -12.28 -17.69 11.66
CA VAL A 454 -13.53 -16.95 11.37
C VAL A 454 -13.31 -15.69 10.55
N GLY A 455 -12.06 -15.25 10.37
CA GLY A 455 -11.70 -14.08 9.59
C GLY A 455 -10.27 -14.15 9.08
N LEU A 456 -10.02 -13.48 7.97
CA LEU A 456 -8.72 -13.37 7.31
C LEU A 456 -8.56 -11.95 6.81
N VAL A 457 -7.45 -11.29 7.16
CA VAL A 457 -7.15 -9.92 6.70
C VAL A 457 -5.76 -9.91 6.08
N PRO A 458 -5.66 -9.76 4.74
CA PRO A 458 -4.40 -9.41 4.11
C PRO A 458 -4.11 -7.91 4.32
N THR A 459 -2.93 -7.58 4.80
CA THR A 459 -2.47 -6.20 5.01
C THR A 459 -0.95 -6.17 5.11
N ASP A 460 -0.33 -5.01 5.00
CA ASP A 460 1.09 -4.81 5.27
C ASP A 460 1.19 -4.05 6.60
N PHE A 461 1.10 -4.78 7.71
CA PHE A 461 0.88 -4.17 9.03
C PHE A 461 2.10 -3.38 9.51
N ASP A 462 3.29 -3.69 8.99
CA ASP A 462 4.55 -3.03 9.33
C ASP A 462 5.10 -2.12 8.22
N ASN A 463 4.33 -1.91 7.14
CA ASN A 463 4.66 -1.06 6.00
C ASN A 463 6.00 -1.41 5.34
N ARG A 464 6.42 -2.68 5.34
CA ARG A 464 7.66 -3.10 4.68
C ARG A 464 7.50 -3.30 3.18
N ARG A 465 6.27 -3.28 2.65
CA ARG A 465 5.82 -3.58 1.26
C ARG A 465 5.35 -5.01 1.04
N ASP A 466 5.26 -5.85 2.07
CA ASP A 466 4.85 -7.26 1.95
C ASP A 466 3.46 -7.51 2.49
N VAL A 467 2.76 -8.46 1.89
CA VAL A 467 1.39 -8.80 2.30
C VAL A 467 1.50 -9.84 3.42
N ASP A 468 1.20 -9.40 4.63
CA ASP A 468 1.03 -10.22 5.82
C ASP A 468 -0.41 -10.72 5.93
N LEU A 469 -0.63 -11.72 6.79
CA LEU A 469 -1.94 -12.35 6.96
C LEU A 469 -2.33 -12.42 8.44
N LEU A 470 -3.38 -11.69 8.83
CA LEU A 470 -4.03 -11.88 10.12
C LEU A 470 -5.13 -12.94 10.01
N VAL A 471 -4.99 -14.04 10.73
CA VAL A 471 -6.01 -15.08 10.87
C VAL A 471 -6.70 -14.94 12.23
N VAL A 472 -7.99 -14.68 12.20
CA VAL A 472 -8.83 -14.47 13.39
C VAL A 472 -9.53 -15.77 13.76
N ARG A 473 -9.51 -16.10 15.05
CA ARG A 473 -9.87 -17.42 15.56
C ARG A 473 -11.02 -17.37 16.57
N ASP A 474 -11.94 -18.33 16.49
CA ASP A 474 -13.06 -18.47 17.44
C ASP A 474 -12.63 -19.04 18.80
N ASP A 475 -11.48 -19.71 18.84
CA ASP A 475 -11.06 -20.56 19.95
C ASP A 475 -9.86 -20.03 20.74
N ALA A 476 -9.09 -19.10 20.18
CA ALA A 476 -7.87 -18.58 20.79
C ALA A 476 -7.47 -17.20 20.25
N ALA A 477 -6.29 -16.74 20.67
CA ALA A 477 -5.63 -15.55 20.13
C ALA A 477 -5.52 -15.62 18.59
N PRO A 478 -5.59 -14.48 17.88
CA PRO A 478 -5.33 -14.45 16.44
C PRO A 478 -3.88 -14.88 16.14
N GLN A 479 -3.66 -15.31 14.90
CA GLN A 479 -2.33 -15.52 14.34
C GLN A 479 -2.02 -14.38 13.36
N LEU A 480 -0.82 -13.83 13.43
CA LEU A 480 -0.36 -12.79 12.52
C LEU A 480 0.87 -13.33 11.81
N PHE A 481 0.68 -13.75 10.57
CA PHE A 481 1.73 -14.29 9.73
C PHE A 481 2.42 -13.15 9.02
N GLN A 482 3.62 -12.82 9.48
CA GLN A 482 4.50 -11.90 8.79
C GLN A 482 5.09 -12.60 7.57
N ASN A 483 5.04 -11.95 6.41
CA ASN A 483 5.67 -12.44 5.20
C ASN A 483 7.19 -12.22 5.29
N MET A 484 7.96 -13.27 5.06
CA MET A 484 9.41 -13.22 5.16
C MET A 484 10.08 -12.85 3.84
N ARG A 485 9.27 -12.70 2.77
CA ARG A 485 9.64 -12.34 1.39
C ARG A 485 10.56 -13.34 0.68
N ASP A 486 10.61 -14.56 1.20
CA ASP A 486 11.35 -15.69 0.65
C ASP A 486 10.41 -16.87 0.32
N GLY A 487 9.12 -16.60 0.19
CA GLY A 487 8.06 -17.59 0.02
C GLY A 487 7.61 -18.26 1.33
N THR A 488 8.11 -17.80 2.48
CA THR A 488 7.70 -18.28 3.81
C THR A 488 7.05 -17.20 4.67
N PHE A 489 6.30 -17.65 5.67
CA PHE A 489 5.61 -16.83 6.64
C PHE A 489 5.98 -17.25 8.06
N GLN A 490 5.99 -16.28 8.97
CA GLN A 490 6.23 -16.51 10.39
C GLN A 490 5.08 -15.97 11.23
N ASP A 491 4.51 -16.80 12.12
CA ASP A 491 3.54 -16.31 13.11
C ASP A 491 4.25 -15.44 14.17
N VAL A 492 3.99 -14.15 14.13
CA VAL A 492 4.57 -13.12 15.01
C VAL A 492 3.54 -12.53 16.00
N ALA A 493 2.32 -13.09 16.09
CA ALA A 493 1.27 -12.52 16.95
C ALA A 493 1.73 -12.28 18.40
N ALA A 494 2.45 -13.23 19.00
CA ALA A 494 2.98 -13.09 20.35
C ALA A 494 4.07 -12.00 20.49
N PRO A 495 5.17 -12.02 19.72
CA PRO A 495 6.22 -11.00 19.84
C PRO A 495 5.75 -9.58 19.50
N VAL A 496 4.74 -9.42 18.64
CA VAL A 496 4.18 -8.09 18.32
C VAL A 496 3.11 -7.62 19.32
N GLY A 497 2.77 -8.40 20.35
CA GLY A 497 1.81 -8.01 21.38
C GLY A 497 0.33 -8.25 21.02
N LEU A 498 0.05 -9.08 20.01
CA LEU A 498 -1.29 -9.44 19.55
C LEU A 498 -1.82 -10.77 20.14
N ALA A 499 -1.01 -11.50 20.93
CA ALA A 499 -1.42 -12.73 21.61
C ALA A 499 -2.35 -12.47 22.81
N THR A 500 -3.57 -12.01 22.53
CA THR A 500 -4.63 -11.74 23.52
C THR A 500 -5.43 -13.00 23.85
N ALA A 501 -5.78 -13.19 25.13
CA ALA A 501 -6.53 -14.37 25.56
C ALA A 501 -7.99 -14.33 25.09
N GLY A 502 -8.55 -15.49 24.75
CA GLY A 502 -9.95 -15.67 24.35
C GLY A 502 -10.16 -15.70 22.83
N GLY A 503 -11.32 -16.19 22.41
CA GLY A 503 -11.74 -16.25 21.02
C GLY A 503 -12.37 -14.96 20.49
N PHE A 504 -12.43 -14.84 19.18
CA PHE A 504 -12.93 -13.69 18.43
C PHE A 504 -13.95 -14.11 17.39
N ARG A 505 -14.87 -13.20 17.04
CA ARG A 505 -16.00 -13.46 16.13
C ARG A 505 -15.89 -12.70 14.81
N CYS A 506 -15.23 -11.55 14.82
CA CYS A 506 -15.06 -10.69 13.65
C CYS A 506 -13.84 -9.80 13.80
N VAL A 507 -13.48 -9.13 12.70
CA VAL A 507 -12.38 -8.17 12.64
C VAL A 507 -12.72 -7.01 11.72
N ALA A 508 -12.27 -5.81 12.09
CA ALA A 508 -12.15 -4.67 11.18
C ALA A 508 -10.70 -4.20 11.15
N ALA A 509 -10.24 -3.70 10.01
CA ALA A 509 -8.85 -3.27 9.81
C ALA A 509 -8.78 -1.92 9.08
N ALA A 510 -8.04 -0.95 9.64
CA ALA A 510 -7.78 0.36 9.02
C ALA A 510 -6.74 1.17 9.81
N ASP A 511 -6.21 2.26 9.25
CA ASP A 511 -5.42 3.28 9.97
C ASP A 511 -6.36 4.20 10.78
N VAL A 512 -6.85 3.74 11.94
CA VAL A 512 -7.91 4.43 12.70
C VAL A 512 -7.40 5.64 13.48
N ASN A 513 -6.12 5.63 13.85
CA ASN A 513 -5.47 6.69 14.62
C ASN A 513 -4.66 7.67 13.74
N LYS A 514 -4.57 7.41 12.43
CA LYS A 514 -3.85 8.19 11.41
C LYS A 514 -2.33 8.21 11.57
N ASP A 515 -1.73 7.17 12.13
CA ASP A 515 -0.28 7.01 12.25
C ASP A 515 0.37 6.38 11.01
N GLY A 516 -0.45 5.95 10.03
CA GLY A 516 0.00 5.35 8.78
C GLY A 516 0.11 3.83 8.82
N PHE A 517 -0.15 3.18 9.95
CA PHE A 517 -0.11 1.73 10.12
C PHE A 517 -1.52 1.17 10.29
N THR A 518 -1.70 -0.09 9.90
CA THR A 518 -2.98 -0.77 10.06
C THR A 518 -3.24 -1.08 11.53
N ASP A 519 -4.37 -0.63 12.05
CA ASP A 519 -4.93 -0.98 13.34
C ASP A 519 -6.03 -2.03 13.17
N PHE A 520 -6.31 -2.80 14.23
CA PHE A 520 -7.36 -3.82 14.21
C PHE A 520 -8.39 -3.60 15.32
N PHE A 521 -9.67 -3.80 14.99
CA PHE A 521 -10.71 -4.08 15.97
C PHE A 521 -11.05 -5.57 15.93
N LEU A 522 -11.00 -6.25 17.08
CA LEU A 522 -11.31 -7.67 17.23
C LEU A 522 -12.56 -7.84 18.09
N GLY A 523 -13.67 -8.27 17.47
CA GLY A 523 -14.95 -8.47 18.15
C GLY A 523 -15.02 -9.80 18.92
N ARG A 524 -15.69 -9.82 20.06
CA ARG A 524 -15.79 -10.99 20.95
C ARG A 524 -17.14 -11.08 21.66
N SER A 525 -17.52 -12.30 22.05
CA SER A 525 -18.84 -12.61 22.62
C SER A 525 -18.94 -12.39 24.14
N ASP A 526 -17.82 -12.31 24.84
CA ASP A 526 -17.74 -12.29 26.31
C ASP A 526 -17.50 -10.90 26.92
N GLY A 527 -17.40 -9.86 26.08
CA GLY A 527 -17.14 -8.49 26.53
C GLY A 527 -17.08 -7.49 25.37
N PRO A 528 -16.61 -6.25 25.63
CA PRO A 528 -16.28 -5.30 24.57
C PRO A 528 -15.21 -5.89 23.65
N GLY A 529 -15.19 -5.44 22.40
CA GLY A 529 -14.13 -5.79 21.47
C GLY A 529 -12.75 -5.35 21.97
N THR A 530 -11.69 -5.72 21.24
CA THR A 530 -10.31 -5.30 21.54
C THR A 530 -9.80 -4.46 20.38
N LEU A 531 -9.35 -3.24 20.65
CA LEU A 531 -8.60 -2.41 19.71
C LEU A 531 -7.11 -2.73 19.85
N ALA A 532 -6.49 -3.22 18.78
CA ALA A 532 -5.05 -3.38 18.66
C ALA A 532 -4.51 -2.20 17.83
N LEU A 533 -3.91 -1.23 18.51
CA LEU A 533 -3.35 -0.05 17.88
C LEU A 533 -1.87 -0.25 17.60
N SER A 534 -1.41 -0.03 16.38
CA SER A 534 0.02 -0.06 16.05
C SER A 534 0.78 0.98 16.87
N ASP A 535 2.04 0.68 17.23
CA ASP A 535 2.97 1.65 17.78
C ASP A 535 3.87 2.28 16.71
N GLY A 536 3.62 1.95 15.43
CA GLY A 536 4.43 2.34 14.27
C GLY A 536 5.83 1.74 14.27
N ARG A 537 6.08 0.73 15.12
CA ARG A 537 7.38 0.07 15.32
C ARG A 537 7.22 -1.45 15.35
N GLY A 538 6.23 -1.97 14.62
CA GLY A 538 5.98 -3.39 14.47
C GLY A 538 5.35 -4.06 15.70
N ARG A 539 4.74 -3.30 16.63
CA ARG A 539 3.98 -3.87 17.75
C ARG A 539 2.61 -3.23 17.90
N PHE A 540 1.75 -3.93 18.62
CA PHE A 540 0.40 -3.50 18.95
C PHE A 540 0.26 -3.20 20.44
N ARG A 541 -0.36 -2.06 20.74
CA ARG A 541 -0.91 -1.74 22.05
C ARG A 541 -2.39 -2.11 22.08
N LEU A 542 -2.72 -3.10 22.89
CA LEU A 542 -4.11 -3.51 23.09
C LEU A 542 -4.85 -2.55 24.03
N ALA A 543 -6.06 -2.19 23.65
CA ALA A 543 -7.01 -1.41 24.43
C ALA A 543 -8.42 -2.04 24.34
N PRO A 544 -9.30 -1.82 25.34
CA PRO A 544 -10.71 -2.12 25.16
C PRO A 544 -11.27 -1.37 23.96
N GLY A 545 -12.14 -2.03 23.20
CA GLY A 545 -12.93 -1.38 22.16
C GLY A 545 -13.90 -0.36 22.75
N PRO A 546 -14.48 0.51 21.91
CA PRO A 546 -15.39 1.55 22.40
C PRO A 546 -16.62 0.93 23.08
N ALA A 547 -17.18 1.61 24.06
CA ALA A 547 -18.40 1.17 24.73
C ALA A 547 -19.54 1.01 23.72
N GLY A 548 -20.32 -0.07 23.81
CA GLY A 548 -21.32 -0.44 22.80
C GLY A 548 -20.84 -1.51 21.82
N SER A 549 -19.53 -1.83 21.81
CA SER A 549 -18.96 -2.92 21.00
C SER A 549 -19.11 -4.31 21.60
N GLU A 550 -19.85 -4.47 22.71
CA GLU A 550 -19.96 -5.75 23.40
C GLU A 550 -20.76 -6.76 22.57
N GLY A 551 -20.20 -7.95 22.37
CA GLY A 551 -20.84 -9.00 21.58
C GLY A 551 -20.81 -8.77 20.07
N ALA A 552 -19.86 -7.98 19.57
CA ALA A 552 -19.70 -7.74 18.13
C ALA A 552 -19.44 -9.05 17.36
N ALA A 553 -20.33 -9.33 16.40
CA ALA A 553 -20.29 -10.49 15.51
C ALA A 553 -19.92 -10.15 14.06
N ALA A 554 -20.03 -8.88 13.68
CA ALA A 554 -19.47 -8.31 12.45
C ALA A 554 -19.04 -6.86 12.72
N ALA A 555 -18.00 -6.39 12.05
CA ALA A 555 -17.46 -5.03 12.23
C ALA A 555 -16.76 -4.54 10.97
N GLN A 556 -16.82 -3.23 10.70
CA GLN A 556 -15.98 -2.55 9.72
C GLN A 556 -15.68 -1.12 10.20
N PHE A 557 -14.50 -0.62 9.85
CA PHE A 557 -14.18 0.80 9.95
C PHE A 557 -14.62 1.53 8.68
N LEU A 558 -15.38 2.61 8.80
CA LEU A 558 -15.84 3.43 7.67
C LEU A 558 -16.04 4.88 8.10
N ASP A 559 -15.98 5.83 7.18
CA ASP A 559 -16.23 7.25 7.43
C ASP A 559 -17.70 7.55 7.15
N TYR A 560 -18.58 7.42 8.16
CA TYR A 560 -20.04 7.47 7.89
C TYR A 560 -20.52 8.89 7.60
N ASP A 561 -19.80 9.91 8.08
CA ASP A 561 -20.18 11.31 7.93
C ASP A 561 -19.25 12.13 7.04
N ASN A 562 -18.32 11.45 6.36
CA ASN A 562 -17.36 12.02 5.41
C ASN A 562 -16.47 13.11 6.02
N ASP A 563 -16.16 13.06 7.32
CA ASP A 563 -15.27 14.03 7.99
C ASP A 563 -13.77 13.69 7.88
N GLY A 564 -13.46 12.49 7.38
CA GLY A 564 -12.14 11.95 7.16
C GLY A 564 -11.57 11.16 8.33
N LEU A 565 -12.31 10.97 9.43
CA LEU A 565 -11.99 10.04 10.52
C LEU A 565 -12.77 8.74 10.32
N LEU A 566 -12.09 7.61 10.49
CA LEU A 566 -12.75 6.31 10.36
C LEU A 566 -13.49 5.97 11.66
N ASP A 567 -14.79 5.75 11.53
CA ASP A 567 -15.73 5.35 12.58
C ASP A 567 -15.89 3.84 12.60
N LEU A 568 -16.47 3.30 13.68
CA LEU A 568 -16.66 1.86 13.85
C LEU A 568 -18.15 1.51 13.82
N VAL A 569 -18.55 0.70 12.83
CA VAL A 569 -19.86 0.04 12.79
C VAL A 569 -19.70 -1.39 13.27
N VAL A 570 -20.54 -1.81 14.22
CA VAL A 570 -20.60 -3.20 14.68
C VAL A 570 -22.02 -3.72 14.70
N PHE A 571 -22.18 -5.00 14.39
CA PHE A 571 -23.43 -5.72 14.56
C PHE A 571 -23.30 -6.67 15.75
N THR A 572 -24.23 -6.56 16.69
CA THR A 572 -24.30 -7.38 17.90
C THR A 572 -25.64 -8.11 17.94
N ASP A 573 -25.79 -9.06 18.88
CA ASP A 573 -27.09 -9.68 19.17
C ASP A 573 -28.14 -8.67 19.70
N ARG A 574 -27.72 -7.46 20.08
CA ARG A 574 -28.60 -6.36 20.51
C ARG A 574 -28.96 -5.38 19.39
N GLY A 575 -28.40 -5.56 18.20
CA GLY A 575 -28.60 -4.69 17.04
C GLY A 575 -27.29 -4.03 16.56
N PRO A 576 -27.39 -3.09 15.61
CA PRO A 576 -26.25 -2.36 15.09
C PRO A 576 -25.85 -1.24 16.06
N HIS A 577 -24.57 -0.94 16.14
CA HIS A 577 -24.02 0.21 16.84
C HIS A 577 -23.09 0.98 15.91
N LEU A 578 -23.17 2.31 15.96
CA LEU A 578 -22.24 3.21 15.27
C LEU A 578 -21.50 4.06 16.30
N LEU A 579 -20.18 3.92 16.29
CA LEU A 579 -19.27 4.53 17.25
C LEU A 579 -18.39 5.53 16.48
N ARG A 580 -18.70 6.82 16.62
CA ARG A 580 -18.02 7.91 15.94
C ARG A 580 -16.64 8.18 16.53
N ASN A 581 -15.62 8.28 15.70
CA ASN A 581 -14.26 8.62 16.08
C ASN A 581 -14.10 10.14 16.19
N LEU A 582 -13.58 10.60 17.32
CA LEU A 582 -13.29 12.02 17.60
C LEU A 582 -11.77 12.26 17.73
N GLY A 583 -10.97 11.44 17.03
CA GLY A 583 -9.50 11.44 17.02
C GLY A 583 -8.86 10.86 18.28
N ARG A 584 -9.35 11.22 19.47
CA ARG A 584 -8.82 10.75 20.77
C ARG A 584 -9.85 10.03 21.64
N SER A 585 -11.11 10.02 21.23
CA SER A 585 -12.22 9.43 21.97
C SER A 585 -13.30 8.97 20.99
N TRP A 586 -14.26 8.20 21.50
CA TRP A 586 -15.38 7.68 20.73
C TRP A 586 -16.69 8.23 21.26
N ALA A 587 -17.66 8.48 20.38
CA ALA A 587 -19.03 8.84 20.72
C ALA A 587 -20.00 7.81 20.15
N ASP A 588 -20.89 7.27 20.99
CA ASP A 588 -21.99 6.41 20.52
C ASP A 588 -23.07 7.30 19.89
N VAL A 589 -23.21 7.20 18.56
CA VAL A 589 -24.19 7.96 17.77
C VAL A 589 -25.32 7.06 17.26
N THR A 590 -25.41 5.82 17.76
CA THR A 590 -26.36 4.79 17.30
C THR A 590 -27.81 5.30 17.25
N ALA A 591 -28.26 6.02 18.28
CA ALA A 591 -29.64 6.52 18.35
C ALA A 591 -29.95 7.62 17.33
N THR A 592 -28.92 8.34 16.86
CA THR A 592 -29.05 9.37 15.82
C THR A 592 -28.95 8.74 14.43
N ALA A 593 -27.98 7.85 14.24
CA ALA A 593 -27.66 7.28 12.94
C ALA A 593 -28.60 6.12 12.54
N PHE A 594 -29.07 5.31 13.48
CA PHE A 594 -29.98 4.20 13.22
C PHE A 594 -31.34 4.48 13.85
N PRO A 595 -32.38 4.83 13.09
CA PRO A 595 -33.72 5.02 13.65
C PRO A 595 -34.26 3.71 14.26
N ALA A 596 -35.21 3.83 15.19
CA ALA A 596 -35.79 2.68 15.89
C ALA A 596 -36.41 1.62 14.95
N SER A 597 -36.79 2.00 13.72
CA SER A 597 -37.25 1.07 12.68
C SER A 597 -36.17 0.08 12.21
N LEU A 598 -34.89 0.45 12.26
CA LEU A 598 -33.76 -0.43 11.92
C LEU A 598 -33.30 -1.27 13.13
N ILE A 599 -33.43 -0.72 14.34
CA ILE A 599 -33.00 -1.36 15.59
C ILE A 599 -34.08 -2.31 16.16
N GLY A 600 -35.36 -2.14 15.77
CA GLY A 600 -36.53 -2.75 16.40
C GLY A 600 -36.65 -4.28 16.31
N ALA A 601 -35.75 -4.98 15.61
CA ALA A 601 -35.73 -6.44 15.52
C ALA A 601 -34.32 -7.05 15.75
N PRO A 602 -33.71 -6.89 16.94
CA PRO A 602 -32.34 -7.36 17.21
C PRO A 602 -32.12 -8.85 16.92
N GLY A 603 -33.13 -9.69 17.18
CA GLY A 603 -33.06 -11.14 16.92
C GLY A 603 -32.93 -11.52 15.45
N ALA A 604 -33.33 -10.65 14.51
CA ALA A 604 -33.12 -10.85 13.08
C ALA A 604 -31.71 -10.43 12.62
N LEU A 605 -31.08 -9.52 13.36
CA LEU A 605 -29.72 -9.00 13.11
C LEU A 605 -28.64 -9.82 13.81
N ALA A 606 -29.00 -10.60 14.84
CA ALA A 606 -28.10 -11.55 15.46
C ALA A 606 -27.54 -12.52 14.40
N GLY A 607 -26.22 -12.52 14.17
CA GLY A 607 -25.58 -13.33 13.13
C GLY A 607 -25.80 -12.83 11.69
N ALA A 608 -26.15 -11.55 11.52
CA ALA A 608 -26.10 -10.88 10.23
C ALA A 608 -24.66 -10.65 9.79
N SER A 609 -24.45 -10.62 8.47
CA SER A 609 -23.24 -10.11 7.83
C SER A 609 -23.58 -8.84 7.07
N PHE A 610 -22.58 -8.00 6.82
CA PHE A 610 -22.76 -6.80 6.03
C PHE A 610 -21.52 -6.46 5.23
N ALA A 611 -21.70 -5.63 4.20
CA ALA A 611 -20.64 -4.97 3.48
C ALA A 611 -20.99 -3.48 3.33
N ALA A 612 -19.98 -2.63 3.32
CA ALA A 612 -20.11 -1.19 3.17
C ALA A 612 -19.46 -0.72 1.86
N ALA A 613 -20.11 0.21 1.16
CA ALA A 613 -19.59 0.92 -0.01
C ALA A 613 -20.55 2.06 -0.41
N ASP A 614 -20.13 2.98 -1.27
CA ASP A 614 -21.00 3.96 -1.93
C ASP A 614 -21.69 3.30 -3.15
N LEU A 615 -22.91 2.79 -2.93
CA LEU A 615 -23.59 1.89 -3.87
C LEU A 615 -24.54 2.60 -4.84
N ASP A 616 -24.95 3.83 -4.55
CA ASP A 616 -25.76 4.64 -5.45
C ASP A 616 -24.99 5.80 -6.12
N GLY A 617 -23.72 6.00 -5.76
CA GLY A 617 -22.81 6.93 -6.41
C GLY A 617 -22.93 8.37 -5.91
N ASP A 618 -23.54 8.58 -4.75
CA ASP A 618 -23.73 9.92 -4.17
C ASP A 618 -22.55 10.39 -3.30
N GLY A 619 -21.62 9.49 -2.99
CA GLY A 619 -20.41 9.76 -2.21
C GLY A 619 -20.53 9.46 -0.73
N ASP A 620 -21.70 9.05 -0.22
CA ASP A 620 -21.92 8.60 1.14
C ASP A 620 -21.83 7.05 1.21
N THR A 621 -21.25 6.51 2.29
CA THR A 621 -21.09 5.03 2.41
C THR A 621 -22.39 4.37 2.88
N ASP A 622 -22.97 3.52 2.05
CA ASP A 622 -24.16 2.69 2.33
C ASP A 622 -23.82 1.34 2.96
N LEU A 623 -24.84 0.66 3.50
CA LEU A 623 -24.70 -0.69 4.04
C LEU A 623 -25.67 -1.68 3.36
N VAL A 624 -25.15 -2.81 2.91
CA VAL A 624 -25.96 -3.99 2.56
C VAL A 624 -25.84 -4.99 3.68
N VAL A 625 -26.97 -5.29 4.33
CA VAL A 625 -27.05 -6.20 5.47
C VAL A 625 -27.78 -7.46 5.05
N ARG A 626 -27.14 -8.61 5.24
CA ARG A 626 -27.77 -9.92 5.09
C ARG A 626 -28.21 -10.43 6.45
N LEU A 627 -29.52 -10.58 6.63
CA LEU A 627 -30.11 -11.12 7.84
C LEU A 627 -29.86 -12.62 7.95
N ARG A 628 -30.03 -13.16 9.17
CA ARG A 628 -29.99 -14.61 9.42
C ARG A 628 -31.01 -15.39 8.59
N SER A 629 -32.16 -14.79 8.27
CA SER A 629 -33.19 -15.36 7.40
C SER A 629 -32.74 -15.51 5.94
N GLY A 630 -31.60 -14.93 5.56
CA GLY A 630 -31.13 -14.83 4.18
C GLY A 630 -31.69 -13.62 3.43
N ALA A 631 -32.62 -12.88 4.04
CA ALA A 631 -33.13 -11.64 3.46
C ALA A 631 -32.05 -10.55 3.44
N LEU A 632 -32.04 -9.77 2.37
CA LEU A 632 -31.18 -8.61 2.21
C LEU A 632 -31.90 -7.34 2.66
N ARG A 633 -31.14 -6.43 3.24
CA ARG A 633 -31.53 -5.06 3.54
C ARG A 633 -30.51 -4.12 2.94
N PHE A 634 -31.00 -3.01 2.40
CA PHE A 634 -30.19 -1.90 1.92
C PHE A 634 -30.46 -0.71 2.83
N TRP A 635 -29.43 -0.27 3.53
CA TRP A 635 -29.48 0.89 4.42
C TRP A 635 -28.69 2.02 3.78
N GLU A 636 -29.44 2.98 3.27
CA GLU A 636 -28.93 4.15 2.55
C GLU A 636 -28.45 5.20 3.54
N ASN A 637 -27.24 5.71 3.37
CA ASN A 637 -26.70 6.78 4.19
C ASN A 637 -27.19 8.14 3.68
N GLN A 638 -27.74 8.97 4.58
CA GLN A 638 -28.34 10.24 4.19
C GLN A 638 -28.07 11.34 5.22
N GLY A 639 -28.12 12.59 4.75
CA GLY A 639 -28.11 13.78 5.61
C GLY A 639 -26.73 14.38 5.84
N GLY A 640 -25.69 13.81 5.21
CA GLY A 640 -24.35 14.38 5.12
C GLY A 640 -24.34 15.75 4.49
N ARG A 641 -23.38 16.58 4.92
CA ARG A 641 -23.07 17.88 4.29
C ARG A 641 -21.61 18.01 3.89
N ASN A 642 -20.83 16.98 4.22
CA ASN A 642 -19.43 16.89 3.85
C ASN A 642 -19.31 16.40 2.42
N HIS A 643 -18.11 16.53 1.87
CA HIS A 643 -17.79 16.07 0.53
C HIS A 643 -16.96 14.80 0.62
N SER A 644 -16.92 14.03 -0.44
CA SER A 644 -16.06 12.86 -0.57
C SER A 644 -15.42 12.80 -1.96
N ILE A 645 -14.43 11.92 -2.11
CA ILE A 645 -13.86 11.54 -3.40
C ILE A 645 -13.72 10.02 -3.47
N ARG A 646 -14.20 9.44 -4.57
CA ARG A 646 -13.99 8.03 -4.88
C ARG A 646 -12.68 7.85 -5.64
N VAL A 647 -11.88 6.85 -5.28
CA VAL A 647 -10.67 6.47 -6.00
C VAL A 647 -10.83 5.05 -6.57
N ARG A 648 -10.43 4.85 -7.81
CA ARG A 648 -10.31 3.52 -8.44
C ARG A 648 -8.88 3.31 -8.90
N LEU A 649 -8.40 2.09 -8.80
CA LEU A 649 -7.06 1.70 -9.23
C LEU A 649 -7.14 0.83 -10.48
N ALA A 650 -6.13 0.94 -11.35
CA ALA A 650 -5.90 0.02 -12.46
C ALA A 650 -4.40 -0.33 -12.53
N GLY A 651 -4.04 -1.51 -12.02
CA GLY A 651 -2.67 -2.02 -11.97
C GLY A 651 -2.14 -2.48 -13.32
N LEU A 652 -0.82 -2.40 -13.50
CA LEU A 652 -0.08 -2.73 -14.72
C LEU A 652 1.04 -3.74 -14.49
N VAL A 653 1.98 -3.38 -13.61
CA VAL A 653 3.09 -4.20 -13.13
C VAL A 653 2.60 -4.99 -11.92
N SER A 654 1.88 -4.33 -11.02
CA SER A 654 1.12 -4.98 -9.96
C SER A 654 -0.11 -5.71 -10.53
N ASN A 655 -0.73 -6.58 -9.73
CA ASN A 655 -2.01 -7.22 -10.09
C ASN A 655 -3.05 -6.19 -10.59
N ARG A 656 -3.89 -6.57 -11.57
CA ARG A 656 -4.77 -5.62 -12.31
C ARG A 656 -5.72 -4.84 -11.41
N SER A 657 -6.20 -5.48 -10.35
CA SER A 657 -7.12 -4.91 -9.37
C SER A 657 -6.45 -3.96 -8.36
N GLY A 658 -5.11 -3.91 -8.34
CA GLY A 658 -4.35 -3.11 -7.38
C GLY A 658 -4.47 -3.59 -5.93
N LEU A 659 -4.87 -4.85 -5.69
CA LEU A 659 -5.01 -5.42 -4.35
C LEU A 659 -3.68 -5.36 -3.60
N GLY A 660 -3.71 -4.95 -2.33
CA GLY A 660 -2.53 -4.67 -1.51
C GLY A 660 -1.97 -3.24 -1.64
N ALA A 661 -2.52 -2.40 -2.52
CA ALA A 661 -2.11 -1.00 -2.64
C ALA A 661 -2.51 -0.18 -1.40
N LYS A 662 -1.66 0.77 -1.05
CA LYS A 662 -1.92 1.78 -0.01
C LYS A 662 -2.24 3.10 -0.68
N VAL A 663 -3.43 3.63 -0.42
CA VAL A 663 -3.93 4.85 -1.04
C VAL A 663 -4.11 5.91 0.03
N GLU A 664 -3.42 7.03 -0.13
CA GLU A 664 -3.48 8.19 0.77
C GLU A 664 -4.08 9.39 0.03
N MET A 665 -5.19 9.90 0.55
CA MET A 665 -5.82 11.13 0.10
C MET A 665 -5.41 12.28 1.02
N ARG A 666 -5.09 13.43 0.43
CA ARG A 666 -4.84 14.69 1.15
C ARG A 666 -5.80 15.77 0.66
N ALA A 667 -6.43 16.50 1.58
CA ALA A 667 -7.30 17.63 1.29
C ALA A 667 -7.17 18.68 2.39
N GLY A 668 -6.62 19.85 2.11
CA GLY A 668 -6.30 20.85 3.13
C GLY A 668 -5.58 20.20 4.32
N SER A 669 -6.03 20.48 5.54
CA SER A 669 -5.47 19.91 6.77
C SER A 669 -5.90 18.46 7.06
N LEU A 670 -6.43 17.72 6.07
CA LEU A 670 -6.90 16.35 6.24
C LEU A 670 -6.02 15.39 5.42
N ARG A 671 -5.69 14.26 6.04
CA ARG A 671 -5.11 13.07 5.42
C ARG A 671 -5.94 11.86 5.82
N GLN A 672 -6.12 10.92 4.91
CA GLN A 672 -6.70 9.61 5.19
C GLN A 672 -5.98 8.55 4.35
N LYS A 673 -5.65 7.41 4.95
CA LYS A 673 -5.04 6.26 4.29
C LYS A 673 -6.05 5.11 4.30
N LEU A 674 -6.25 4.47 3.16
CA LEU A 674 -7.00 3.22 3.01
C LEU A 674 -6.12 2.20 2.28
N GLU A 675 -6.39 0.92 2.53
CA GLU A 675 -5.71 -0.19 1.84
C GLU A 675 -6.73 -1.01 1.05
N THR A 676 -6.40 -1.34 -0.19
CA THR A 676 -7.22 -2.25 -1.00
C THR A 676 -6.98 -3.69 -0.56
N SER A 677 -8.05 -4.43 -0.29
CA SER A 677 -7.98 -5.84 0.07
C SER A 677 -9.14 -6.60 -0.55
N ALA A 678 -8.96 -7.91 -0.79
CA ALA A 678 -10.02 -8.80 -1.23
C ALA A 678 -10.11 -9.97 -0.27
N ALA A 679 -11.04 -9.89 0.69
CA ALA A 679 -11.25 -10.95 1.67
C ALA A 679 -12.73 -11.10 2.02
N THR A 680 -13.10 -12.32 2.39
CA THR A 680 -14.38 -12.63 3.03
C THR A 680 -14.11 -13.26 4.40
N PRO A 681 -14.89 -12.94 5.46
CA PRO A 681 -15.80 -11.79 5.54
C PRO A 681 -15.03 -10.46 5.36
N PRO A 682 -15.67 -9.41 4.81
CA PRO A 682 -15.00 -8.13 4.56
C PRO A 682 -14.69 -7.40 5.88
N ALA A 683 -13.42 -7.04 6.07
CA ALA A 683 -12.91 -6.32 7.25
C ALA A 683 -12.88 -4.78 7.07
N ALA A 684 -13.17 -4.30 5.86
CA ALA A 684 -13.21 -2.90 5.47
C ALA A 684 -14.24 -2.72 4.33
N PRO A 685 -14.61 -1.47 3.99
CA PRO A 685 -15.44 -1.17 2.82
C PRO A 685 -14.86 -1.74 1.52
N ALA A 686 -15.73 -2.03 0.56
CA ALA A 686 -15.36 -2.65 -0.72
C ALA A 686 -14.79 -1.66 -1.75
N ASP A 687 -14.96 -0.36 -1.51
CA ASP A 687 -14.46 0.73 -2.34
C ASP A 687 -13.53 1.67 -1.57
N LEU A 688 -12.89 2.58 -2.32
CA LEU A 688 -12.04 3.63 -1.76
C LEU A 688 -12.78 4.97 -1.83
N VAL A 689 -13.60 5.24 -0.82
CA VAL A 689 -14.23 6.55 -0.63
C VAL A 689 -13.54 7.28 0.51
N PHE A 690 -13.07 8.49 0.23
CA PHE A 690 -12.40 9.34 1.20
C PHE A 690 -13.27 10.55 1.54
N GLY A 691 -13.58 10.73 2.82
CA GLY A 691 -14.23 11.95 3.30
C GLY A 691 -13.29 13.14 3.20
N LEU A 692 -13.82 14.28 2.76
CA LEU A 692 -13.10 15.55 2.60
C LEU A 692 -13.49 16.57 3.69
N GLY A 693 -14.47 16.22 4.53
CA GLY A 693 -15.15 17.13 5.42
C GLY A 693 -15.76 18.29 4.63
N ARG A 694 -15.52 19.51 5.10
CA ARG A 694 -16.02 20.75 4.49
C ARG A 694 -15.21 21.20 3.25
N ARG A 695 -14.25 20.41 2.78
CA ARG A 695 -13.35 20.78 1.68
C ARG A 695 -13.96 20.36 0.36
N LEU A 696 -13.94 21.24 -0.61
CA LEU A 696 -14.60 21.03 -1.90
C LEU A 696 -13.94 19.96 -2.78
N ALA A 697 -12.67 19.65 -2.53
CA ALA A 697 -11.90 18.70 -3.33
C ALA A 697 -10.63 18.24 -2.60
N ALA A 698 -10.16 17.06 -2.97
CA ALA A 698 -8.81 16.59 -2.66
C ALA A 698 -7.75 17.48 -3.32
N ASP A 699 -6.56 17.51 -2.74
CA ASP A 699 -5.36 18.15 -3.27
C ASP A 699 -4.50 17.16 -4.05
N ALA A 700 -4.34 15.96 -3.49
CA ALA A 700 -3.52 14.89 -4.05
C ALA A 700 -3.98 13.51 -3.55
N VAL A 701 -3.77 12.50 -4.39
CA VAL A 701 -3.92 11.08 -4.05
C VAL A 701 -2.60 10.38 -4.34
N ARG A 702 -1.99 9.83 -3.30
CA ARG A 702 -0.73 9.07 -3.34
C ARG A 702 -1.05 7.59 -3.27
N VAL A 703 -0.55 6.81 -4.21
CA VAL A 703 -0.67 5.35 -4.26
C VAL A 703 0.72 4.76 -4.12
N LEU A 704 0.90 3.89 -3.12
CA LEU A 704 2.01 2.94 -3.10
C LEU A 704 1.46 1.61 -3.60
N TRP A 705 1.86 1.25 -4.82
CA TRP A 705 1.45 0.01 -5.47
C TRP A 705 2.15 -1.21 -4.84
N PRO A 706 1.57 -2.42 -4.93
CA PRO A 706 2.19 -3.66 -4.45
C PRO A 706 3.62 -3.87 -4.96
N ALA A 707 3.86 -3.57 -6.24
CA ALA A 707 5.20 -3.64 -6.85
C ALA A 707 6.20 -2.58 -6.35
N GLY A 708 5.84 -1.79 -5.33
CA GLY A 708 6.69 -0.75 -4.74
C GLY A 708 6.71 0.57 -5.52
N ILE A 709 5.95 0.68 -6.61
CA ILE A 709 5.85 1.93 -7.39
C ILE A 709 5.11 2.97 -6.54
N LEU A 710 5.80 4.07 -6.24
CA LEU A 710 5.18 5.24 -5.63
C LEU A 710 4.69 6.21 -6.71
N GLN A 711 3.40 6.56 -6.66
CA GLN A 711 2.76 7.46 -7.62
C GLN A 711 1.85 8.45 -6.90
N THR A 712 1.95 9.73 -7.26
CA THR A 712 1.05 10.76 -6.72
C THR A 712 0.38 11.54 -7.84
N GLU A 713 -0.95 11.51 -7.84
CA GLU A 713 -1.81 12.26 -8.75
C GLU A 713 -2.35 13.50 -8.06
N MET A 714 -2.30 14.65 -8.74
CA MET A 714 -2.98 15.86 -8.26
C MET A 714 -4.46 15.77 -8.62
N ALA A 715 -5.33 15.93 -7.62
CA ALA A 715 -6.77 15.89 -7.85
C ALA A 715 -7.25 17.19 -8.51
N GLU A 716 -8.13 17.06 -9.51
CA GLU A 716 -8.80 18.20 -10.13
C GLU A 716 -9.97 18.66 -9.25
N PRO A 717 -10.08 19.96 -8.90
CA PRO A 717 -11.11 20.42 -7.97
C PRO A 717 -12.56 20.15 -8.35
N SER A 718 -12.84 19.84 -9.63
CA SER A 718 -14.18 19.56 -10.14
C SER A 718 -14.55 18.08 -10.14
N LYS A 719 -13.61 17.18 -9.82
CA LYS A 719 -13.83 15.72 -9.90
C LYS A 719 -14.14 15.16 -8.52
N THR A 720 -15.23 14.39 -8.43
CA THR A 720 -15.62 13.59 -7.25
C THR A 720 -15.19 12.12 -7.36
N ALA A 721 -14.57 11.75 -8.49
CA ALA A 721 -13.98 10.44 -8.71
C ALA A 721 -12.64 10.56 -9.44
N LEU A 722 -11.68 9.71 -9.08
CA LEU A 722 -10.35 9.64 -9.68
C LEU A 722 -9.98 8.19 -10.01
N LEU A 723 -9.70 7.91 -11.28
CA LEU A 723 -9.06 6.66 -11.70
C LEU A 723 -7.54 6.87 -11.72
N VAL A 724 -6.81 6.13 -10.89
CA VAL A 724 -5.35 6.10 -10.90
C VAL A 724 -4.90 4.83 -11.61
N LYS A 725 -4.40 5.01 -12.82
CA LYS A 725 -3.73 3.95 -13.57
C LYS A 725 -2.26 3.91 -13.16
N GLU A 726 -1.76 2.73 -12.78
CA GLU A 726 -0.35 2.56 -12.40
C GLU A 726 0.56 3.09 -13.52
N LEU A 727 1.67 3.72 -13.14
CA LEU A 727 2.69 4.11 -14.10
C LEU A 727 3.44 2.87 -14.59
N ASP A 728 3.68 2.80 -15.89
CA ASP A 728 4.46 1.74 -16.53
C ASP A 728 5.96 1.98 -16.27
N ARG A 729 6.37 1.79 -15.01
CA ARG A 729 7.76 1.85 -14.56
C ARG A 729 8.23 0.43 -14.31
N LYS A 730 8.46 -0.34 -15.38
CA LYS A 730 9.31 -1.53 -15.24
C LYS A 730 10.71 -1.03 -14.90
N PRO A 731 11.38 -1.62 -13.91
CA PRO A 731 12.82 -1.50 -13.88
C PRO A 731 13.36 -2.12 -15.18
N SER A 732 13.87 -1.32 -16.12
CA SER A 732 14.79 -1.81 -17.16
C SER A 732 16.07 -2.36 -16.49
N SER A 733 17.09 -2.72 -17.26
CA SER A 733 18.29 -3.42 -16.75
C SER A 733 19.60 -2.64 -16.90
N CYS A 734 19.57 -1.45 -17.51
CA CYS A 734 20.78 -0.72 -17.89
C CYS A 734 20.61 0.80 -17.71
N PRO A 735 21.64 1.49 -17.17
CA PRO A 735 21.72 2.95 -17.11
C PRO A 735 21.58 3.62 -18.46
N TYR A 736 21.01 4.83 -18.46
CA TYR A 736 20.88 5.62 -19.68
C TYR A 736 21.92 6.73 -19.78
N LEU A 737 22.55 6.83 -20.95
CA LEU A 737 23.44 7.93 -21.30
C LEU A 737 22.67 8.99 -22.09
N TYR A 738 22.76 10.24 -21.61
CA TYR A 738 22.25 11.43 -22.28
C TYR A 738 23.40 12.38 -22.63
N ALA A 739 23.30 13.04 -23.78
CA ALA A 739 24.27 14.05 -24.23
C ALA A 739 23.57 15.35 -24.63
N TRP A 740 24.22 16.49 -24.37
CA TRP A 740 23.75 17.78 -24.88
C TRP A 740 24.00 17.88 -26.38
N ASN A 741 22.93 17.95 -27.17
CA ASN A 741 23.01 17.97 -28.63
C ASN A 741 23.09 19.40 -29.23
N GLY A 742 23.16 20.43 -28.40
CA GLY A 742 23.12 21.85 -28.82
C GLY A 742 21.81 22.57 -28.51
N GLU A 743 20.72 21.83 -28.27
CA GLU A 743 19.38 22.38 -27.97
C GLU A 743 18.80 21.79 -26.68
N ARG A 744 18.97 20.48 -26.48
CA ARG A 744 18.47 19.74 -25.31
C ARG A 744 19.38 18.56 -24.98
N PHE A 745 19.15 17.95 -23.81
CA PHE A 745 19.67 16.61 -23.57
C PHE A 745 18.91 15.60 -24.42
N ALA A 746 19.63 14.82 -25.21
CA ALA A 746 19.09 13.74 -26.02
C ALA A 746 19.60 12.40 -25.49
N PHE A 747 18.72 11.40 -25.47
CA PHE A 747 19.10 10.01 -25.19
C PHE A 747 20.10 9.53 -26.24
N VAL A 748 21.19 8.93 -25.78
CA VAL A 748 22.22 8.33 -26.63
C VAL A 748 21.94 6.84 -26.78
N THR A 749 22.04 6.11 -25.68
CA THR A 749 21.85 4.66 -25.57
C THR A 749 21.73 4.29 -24.09
N ASP A 750 21.23 3.10 -23.82
CA ASP A 750 21.56 2.35 -22.62
C ASP A 750 22.99 1.81 -22.71
N PHE A 751 23.69 1.73 -21.58
CA PHE A 751 25.07 1.24 -21.53
C PHE A 751 25.34 0.54 -20.19
N MET A 752 26.45 -0.19 -20.10
CA MET A 752 26.86 -1.07 -18.99
C MET A 752 26.14 -2.43 -18.94
N GLY A 753 25.39 -2.81 -19.98
CA GLY A 753 24.66 -4.08 -20.01
C GLY A 753 25.55 -5.32 -19.99
N GLY A 754 26.78 -5.21 -20.52
CA GLY A 754 27.77 -6.30 -20.44
C GLY A 754 28.49 -6.39 -19.10
N GLY A 755 28.44 -5.31 -18.30
CA GLY A 755 29.18 -5.16 -17.05
C GLY A 755 28.48 -5.72 -15.82
N GLU A 756 27.36 -6.43 -15.99
CA GLU A 756 26.61 -7.01 -14.88
C GLU A 756 27.52 -7.93 -14.05
N MET A 757 27.65 -7.68 -12.74
CA MET A 757 28.53 -8.45 -11.87
C MET A 757 27.75 -9.43 -11.00
N GLY A 758 28.08 -10.72 -11.12
CA GLY A 758 27.62 -11.76 -10.21
C GLY A 758 26.29 -12.40 -10.60
N TYR A 759 25.90 -12.29 -11.87
CA TYR A 759 24.77 -13.03 -12.42
C TYR A 759 25.05 -14.53 -12.34
N TRP A 760 24.10 -15.30 -11.82
CA TRP A 760 24.24 -16.74 -11.63
C TRP A 760 23.84 -17.48 -12.91
N GLU A 761 24.79 -18.10 -13.59
CA GLU A 761 24.53 -18.87 -14.82
C GLU A 761 24.17 -20.33 -14.50
N GLY A 762 24.64 -20.84 -13.36
CA GLY A 762 24.36 -22.20 -12.92
C GLY A 762 25.13 -22.57 -11.65
N PRO A 763 24.92 -23.79 -11.10
CA PRO A 763 25.53 -24.18 -9.83
C PRO A 763 27.05 -24.02 -9.80
N GLY A 764 27.55 -23.02 -9.06
CA GLY A 764 28.97 -22.71 -8.94
C GLY A 764 29.56 -21.91 -10.12
N GLU A 765 28.73 -21.47 -11.06
CA GLU A 765 29.11 -20.68 -12.22
C GLU A 765 28.40 -19.32 -12.19
N TRP A 766 29.21 -18.27 -12.31
CA TRP A 766 28.74 -16.90 -12.41
C TRP A 766 29.22 -16.32 -13.73
N ASN A 767 28.49 -15.32 -14.19
CA ASN A 767 28.84 -14.62 -15.42
C ASN A 767 30.22 -13.96 -15.32
N HIS A 768 30.81 -13.74 -16.49
CA HIS A 768 32.06 -13.01 -16.62
C HIS A 768 31.74 -11.61 -17.18
N PRO A 769 31.65 -10.58 -16.32
CA PRO A 769 31.32 -9.22 -16.75
C PRO A 769 32.32 -8.70 -17.77
N ASP A 770 31.84 -7.91 -18.73
CA ASP A 770 32.64 -7.01 -19.53
C ASP A 770 32.93 -5.72 -18.73
N PRO A 771 34.15 -5.53 -18.21
CA PRO A 771 34.45 -4.35 -17.41
C PRO A 771 34.55 -3.06 -18.24
N ASP A 772 34.62 -3.16 -19.58
CA ASP A 772 34.86 -2.03 -20.47
C ASP A 772 33.78 -1.95 -21.56
N GLU A 773 32.91 -0.94 -21.51
CA GLU A 773 31.94 -0.69 -22.57
C GLU A 773 32.26 0.61 -23.33
N TYR A 774 32.06 0.59 -24.64
CA TYR A 774 32.38 1.70 -25.53
C TYR A 774 31.13 2.13 -26.28
N VAL A 775 30.67 3.35 -25.99
CA VAL A 775 29.48 3.92 -26.64
C VAL A 775 29.90 4.90 -27.75
N ARG A 776 29.38 4.71 -28.96
CA ARG A 776 29.56 5.69 -30.04
C ARG A 776 28.77 6.98 -29.77
N LEU A 777 29.44 8.12 -29.90
CA LEU A 777 28.82 9.47 -29.87
C LEU A 777 29.07 10.17 -31.21
N THR A 778 27.99 10.63 -31.85
CA THR A 778 28.07 11.44 -33.07
C THR A 778 28.18 12.94 -32.76
N ASP A 779 28.61 13.72 -33.75
CA ASP A 779 28.64 15.19 -33.71
C ASP A 779 27.25 15.84 -33.63
N GLU A 780 26.21 15.11 -34.03
CA GLU A 780 24.82 15.47 -33.82
C GLU A 780 24.36 15.25 -32.38
N GLN A 781 24.88 14.22 -31.70
CA GLN A 781 24.49 13.88 -30.32
C GLN A 781 25.24 14.68 -29.25
N LEU A 782 26.50 15.06 -29.49
CA LEU A 782 27.33 15.75 -28.51
C LEU A 782 27.90 17.07 -29.07
N ARG A 783 27.38 18.20 -28.55
CA ARG A 783 27.87 19.54 -28.86
C ARG A 783 28.37 20.26 -27.60
N PRO A 784 29.32 21.20 -27.73
CA PRO A 784 29.78 21.97 -26.59
C PRO A 784 28.69 22.96 -26.11
N ARG A 785 28.56 23.10 -24.80
CA ARG A 785 27.78 24.13 -24.10
C ARG A 785 28.73 24.91 -23.21
N ASP A 786 28.80 26.23 -23.41
CA ASP A 786 29.68 27.12 -22.63
C ASP A 786 31.15 26.64 -22.53
N GLY A 787 31.66 26.08 -23.63
CA GLY A 787 33.03 25.58 -23.74
C GLY A 787 33.27 24.20 -23.12
N ARG A 788 32.22 23.47 -22.71
CA ARG A 788 32.30 22.11 -22.14
C ARG A 788 31.39 21.14 -22.86
N TYR A 789 31.74 19.86 -22.86
CA TYR A 789 30.82 18.79 -23.22
C TYR A 789 30.07 18.34 -21.98
N GLU A 790 28.74 18.22 -22.09
CA GLU A 790 27.88 17.75 -21.00
C GLU A 790 27.26 16.41 -21.37
N LEU A 791 27.55 15.41 -20.54
CA LEU A 791 26.91 14.09 -20.57
C LEU A 791 26.27 13.84 -19.21
N ARG A 792 25.16 13.13 -19.18
CA ARG A 792 24.47 12.72 -17.96
C ARG A 792 24.21 11.23 -18.04
N VAL A 793 24.57 10.54 -16.96
CA VAL A 793 24.17 9.15 -16.74
C VAL A 793 23.03 9.21 -15.74
N THR A 794 21.95 8.53 -16.06
CA THR A 794 20.85 8.30 -15.14
C THR A 794 20.73 6.80 -14.91
N ASP A 795 20.34 6.47 -13.69
CA ASP A 795 19.98 5.13 -13.28
C ASP A 795 18.49 5.19 -12.98
N GLU A 796 17.70 4.72 -13.93
CA GLU A 796 16.25 4.71 -13.83
C GLU A 796 15.74 3.60 -12.89
N LEU A 797 16.66 2.86 -12.26
CA LEU A 797 16.45 1.55 -11.66
C LEU A 797 17.02 1.50 -10.23
N GLU A 798 16.55 0.57 -9.42
CA GLU A 798 17.14 0.28 -8.10
C GLU A 798 18.47 -0.50 -8.22
N GLU A 799 19.28 -0.19 -9.23
CA GLU A 799 20.56 -0.84 -9.48
C GLU A 799 21.72 -0.10 -8.78
N GLY A 800 22.84 -0.81 -8.60
CA GLY A 800 24.05 -0.24 -8.02
C GLY A 800 25.08 0.01 -9.11
N LEU A 801 25.32 1.27 -9.46
CA LEU A 801 26.31 1.63 -10.46
C LEU A 801 27.75 1.65 -9.93
N PHE A 802 28.58 0.76 -10.45
CA PHE A 802 30.03 0.73 -10.17
C PHE A 802 30.80 1.23 -11.39
N ILE A 803 31.16 2.52 -11.37
CA ILE A 803 31.95 3.16 -12.42
C ILE A 803 33.32 3.53 -11.84
N ASP A 804 34.37 2.83 -12.28
CA ASP A 804 35.75 3.17 -11.90
C ASP A 804 36.28 4.34 -12.75
N ARG A 805 35.91 4.40 -14.03
CA ARG A 805 36.39 5.42 -14.97
C ARG A 805 35.41 5.70 -16.10
N LEU A 806 35.24 6.98 -16.42
CA LEU A 806 34.65 7.46 -17.69
C LEU A 806 35.71 8.20 -18.50
N ALA A 807 35.73 7.99 -19.82
CA ALA A 807 36.63 8.69 -20.72
C ALA A 807 35.91 9.03 -22.03
N LEU A 808 36.17 10.23 -22.56
CA LEU A 808 35.73 10.62 -23.90
C LEU A 808 36.91 10.48 -24.87
N LEU A 809 36.78 9.58 -25.84
CA LEU A 809 37.81 9.28 -26.84
C LEU A 809 37.47 9.96 -28.17
N ALA A 810 38.28 10.91 -28.60
CA ALA A 810 38.14 11.52 -29.92
C ALA A 810 38.85 10.65 -30.98
N VAL A 811 38.11 10.20 -31.99
CA VAL A 811 38.63 9.36 -33.08
C VAL A 811 38.73 10.19 -34.36
N ALA A 812 39.94 10.34 -34.90
CA ALA A 812 40.13 10.95 -36.21
C ALA A 812 39.97 9.90 -37.33
N HIS A 813 39.08 10.15 -38.29
CA HIS A 813 38.81 9.25 -39.41
C HIS A 813 38.50 10.02 -40.70
N PRO A 814 38.56 9.39 -41.89
CA PRO A 814 38.15 10.01 -43.14
C PRO A 814 36.68 10.44 -43.14
N ALA A 815 36.36 11.58 -43.77
CA ALA A 815 35.02 12.20 -43.75
C ALA A 815 33.88 11.37 -44.38
N GLY A 816 34.18 10.23 -45.00
CA GLY A 816 33.18 9.32 -45.58
C GLY A 816 33.12 7.96 -44.87
N ASP A 817 33.86 7.79 -43.78
CA ASP A 817 33.83 6.58 -42.96
C ASP A 817 32.99 6.86 -41.72
N GLU A 818 32.18 5.90 -41.32
CA GLU A 818 31.60 5.83 -39.99
C GLU A 818 32.44 4.88 -39.14
N VAL A 819 32.68 5.26 -37.89
CA VAL A 819 33.47 4.46 -36.96
C VAL A 819 32.61 3.99 -35.82
N PHE A 820 32.61 2.67 -35.58
CA PHE A 820 31.90 2.01 -34.52
C PHE A 820 32.89 1.27 -33.61
N PRO A 821 32.73 1.29 -32.29
CA PRO A 821 33.42 0.35 -31.42
C PRO A 821 32.84 -1.06 -31.56
N ASP A 822 33.50 -2.05 -30.98
CA ASP A 822 32.95 -3.40 -30.84
C ASP A 822 31.93 -3.41 -29.69
N GLU A 823 30.68 -3.05 -29.99
CA GLU A 823 29.57 -2.91 -29.01
C GLU A 823 28.90 -4.26 -28.67
N GLY A 824 29.50 -5.39 -29.06
CA GLY A 824 28.88 -6.71 -28.89
C GLY A 824 29.02 -7.27 -27.47
N LEU A 825 27.90 -7.48 -26.78
CA LEU A 825 27.82 -8.18 -25.49
C LEU A 825 28.16 -9.68 -25.67
N ARG A 826 29.42 -10.05 -25.44
CA ARG A 826 29.93 -11.41 -25.69
C ARG A 826 30.73 -11.92 -24.50
N THR A 827 30.70 -13.24 -24.29
CA THR A 827 31.52 -13.92 -23.28
C THR A 827 32.49 -14.89 -23.98
N PRO A 828 33.81 -14.69 -23.86
CA PRO A 828 34.48 -13.59 -23.15
C PRO A 828 34.34 -12.23 -23.88
N PRO A 829 34.49 -11.11 -23.15
CA PRO A 829 34.46 -9.75 -23.70
C PRO A 829 35.37 -9.55 -24.91
N PRO A 830 34.92 -8.84 -25.96
CA PRO A 830 35.76 -8.52 -27.10
C PRO A 830 36.85 -7.52 -26.71
N ALA A 831 38.07 -7.71 -27.20
CA ALA A 831 39.12 -6.70 -27.04
C ALA A 831 38.72 -5.41 -27.78
N PHE A 832 39.02 -4.24 -27.20
CA PHE A 832 38.72 -2.95 -27.82
C PHE A 832 39.21 -2.90 -29.27
N ARG A 833 38.26 -2.65 -30.17
CA ARG A 833 38.50 -2.54 -31.60
C ARG A 833 37.53 -1.53 -32.20
N LEU A 834 38.03 -0.79 -33.19
CA LEU A 834 37.22 0.10 -34.02
C LEU A 834 36.97 -0.52 -35.39
N PHE A 835 35.74 -0.42 -35.86
CA PHE A 835 35.31 -0.81 -37.20
C PHE A 835 35.00 0.46 -37.99
N ALA A 836 35.68 0.64 -39.12
CA ALA A 836 35.36 1.69 -40.07
C ALA A 836 34.49 1.11 -41.19
N ALA A 837 33.30 1.66 -41.36
CA ALA A 837 32.36 1.29 -42.40
C ALA A 837 32.16 2.46 -43.39
N ARG A 838 32.01 2.14 -44.67
CA ARG A 838 31.70 3.12 -45.72
C ARG A 838 30.60 2.58 -46.62
N GLY A 839 29.64 3.45 -46.95
CA GLY A 839 28.58 3.13 -47.91
C GLY A 839 27.58 2.11 -47.38
N ALA A 840 27.09 2.32 -46.16
CA ALA A 840 26.01 1.52 -45.56
C ALA A 840 24.80 1.46 -46.50
N ARG A 841 24.14 0.29 -46.57
CA ARG A 841 22.96 0.04 -47.39
C ARG A 841 21.93 -0.70 -46.53
N PRO A 842 20.62 -0.49 -46.76
CA PRO A 842 19.61 -1.32 -46.15
C PRO A 842 19.78 -2.79 -46.57
N PRO A 843 19.25 -3.74 -45.78
CA PRO A 843 19.18 -5.13 -46.21
C PRO A 843 18.46 -5.25 -47.55
N ARG A 844 18.77 -6.30 -48.30
CA ARG A 844 18.12 -6.60 -49.59
C ARG A 844 16.64 -6.93 -49.43
N GLY A 845 16.26 -7.52 -48.30
CA GLY A 845 14.88 -7.84 -47.95
C GLY A 845 14.73 -8.00 -46.44
N ALA A 846 13.51 -7.82 -45.94
CA ALA A 846 13.18 -8.05 -44.53
C ALA A 846 11.76 -8.60 -44.43
N VAL A 847 11.61 -9.76 -43.78
CA VAL A 847 10.32 -10.45 -43.66
C VAL A 847 10.04 -10.76 -42.20
N ASP A 848 8.84 -10.40 -41.71
CA ASP A 848 8.44 -10.71 -40.33
C ASP A 848 8.02 -12.19 -40.14
N GLY A 849 7.71 -12.56 -38.91
CA GLY A 849 7.29 -13.92 -38.53
C GLY A 849 5.96 -14.36 -39.14
N HIS A 850 5.18 -13.43 -39.70
CA HIS A 850 3.93 -13.69 -40.40
C HIS A 850 4.11 -13.77 -41.92
N GLY A 851 5.31 -13.45 -42.43
CA GLY A 851 5.65 -13.50 -43.84
C GLY A 851 5.44 -12.18 -44.59
N HIS A 852 5.19 -11.05 -43.91
CA HIS A 852 5.06 -9.75 -44.56
C HIS A 852 6.43 -9.13 -44.85
N ASP A 853 6.55 -8.45 -46.00
CA ASP A 853 7.71 -7.61 -46.30
C ASP A 853 7.65 -6.31 -45.48
N VAL A 854 8.64 -6.13 -44.60
CA VAL A 854 8.74 -4.97 -43.71
C VAL A 854 9.97 -4.10 -44.01
N LEU A 855 10.63 -4.30 -45.16
CA LEU A 855 11.86 -3.59 -45.50
C LEU A 855 11.69 -2.07 -45.44
N ASP A 856 10.61 -1.54 -46.02
CA ASP A 856 10.35 -0.10 -46.05
C ASP A 856 10.17 0.50 -44.65
N ARG A 857 9.72 -0.30 -43.66
CA ARG A 857 9.54 0.13 -42.26
C ARG A 857 10.86 0.19 -41.51
N ILE A 858 11.82 -0.69 -41.83
CA ILE A 858 13.08 -0.81 -41.09
C ILE A 858 14.29 -0.22 -41.83
N ALA A 859 14.12 0.19 -43.09
CA ALA A 859 15.21 0.73 -43.91
C ALA A 859 15.75 2.10 -43.42
N ARG A 860 15.06 2.74 -42.47
CA ARG A 860 15.42 4.04 -41.89
C ARG A 860 15.33 4.01 -40.37
N LEU A 861 16.20 4.79 -39.73
CA LEU A 861 16.16 5.08 -38.30
C LEU A 861 15.17 6.22 -38.03
N ASP A 862 13.87 5.95 -38.20
CA ASP A 862 12.77 6.91 -38.00
C ASP A 862 11.86 6.59 -36.78
N ARG A 863 12.25 5.57 -36.00
CA ARG A 863 11.52 5.04 -34.83
C ARG A 863 10.16 4.43 -35.17
N ALA A 864 9.91 4.06 -36.43
CA ALA A 864 8.78 3.22 -36.80
C ALA A 864 9.18 1.74 -36.71
N CYS A 865 8.70 1.02 -35.69
CA CYS A 865 8.97 -0.42 -35.52
C CYS A 865 7.99 -1.28 -36.31
N PRO A 866 8.35 -2.50 -36.76
CA PRO A 866 7.41 -3.53 -37.17
C PRO A 866 6.77 -4.17 -35.92
N ASP A 867 5.48 -3.91 -35.69
CA ASP A 867 4.78 -4.09 -34.40
C ASP A 867 3.48 -4.91 -34.50
N ASP A 868 3.42 -5.87 -35.42
CA ASP A 868 2.22 -6.71 -35.62
C ASP A 868 2.16 -7.94 -34.69
N PHE A 869 3.09 -8.06 -33.73
CA PHE A 869 3.12 -9.14 -32.76
C PHE A 869 1.98 -9.06 -31.75
N ARG A 870 1.45 -10.22 -31.35
CA ARG A 870 0.37 -10.32 -30.37
C ARG A 870 0.90 -10.12 -28.95
N LEU A 871 0.32 -9.18 -28.21
CA LEU A 871 0.62 -8.99 -26.79
C LEU A 871 0.03 -10.15 -25.95
N LEU A 872 0.78 -10.60 -24.95
CA LEU A 872 0.27 -11.51 -23.94
C LEU A 872 -0.62 -10.74 -22.95
N PRO A 873 -1.50 -11.42 -22.18
CA PRO A 873 -2.31 -10.79 -21.14
C PRO A 873 -1.46 -10.05 -20.08
N ILE A 874 -0.22 -10.52 -19.87
CA ILE A 874 0.76 -9.82 -19.04
C ILE A 874 1.29 -8.60 -19.81
N ARG A 875 0.92 -7.40 -19.34
CA ARG A 875 1.29 -6.15 -20.00
C ARG A 875 2.80 -6.01 -20.18
N GLY A 876 3.21 -5.64 -21.39
CA GLY A 876 4.61 -5.48 -21.77
C GLY A 876 5.30 -6.78 -22.17
N TYR A 877 4.57 -7.88 -22.33
CA TYR A 877 5.04 -9.11 -22.95
C TYR A 877 4.26 -9.38 -24.25
N ALA A 878 4.90 -10.08 -25.18
CA ALA A 878 4.31 -10.47 -26.45
C ALA A 878 4.59 -11.95 -26.72
N GLU A 879 3.78 -12.57 -27.58
CA GLU A 879 4.11 -13.85 -28.18
C GLU A 879 5.44 -13.74 -28.93
N ASP A 880 6.16 -14.85 -29.05
CA ASP A 880 7.40 -14.92 -29.81
C ASP A 880 7.18 -14.39 -31.23
N HIS A 881 8.02 -13.42 -31.62
CA HIS A 881 8.02 -12.84 -32.96
C HIS A 881 9.41 -12.97 -33.59
N SER A 882 9.48 -12.90 -34.92
CA SER A 882 10.75 -13.00 -35.64
C SER A 882 10.83 -12.01 -36.79
N LEU A 883 12.05 -11.64 -37.15
CA LEU A 883 12.38 -10.80 -38.30
C LEU A 883 13.55 -11.44 -39.05
N THR A 884 13.34 -11.81 -40.31
CA THR A 884 14.36 -12.39 -41.18
C THR A 884 14.92 -11.33 -42.11
N LEU A 885 16.22 -11.04 -42.01
CA LEU A 885 16.92 -10.09 -42.88
C LEU A 885 17.71 -10.82 -43.97
N ASP A 886 17.45 -10.48 -45.24
CA ASP A 886 18.33 -10.83 -46.37
C ASP A 886 19.39 -9.74 -46.50
N LEU A 887 20.61 -10.02 -46.07
CA LEU A 887 21.72 -9.07 -46.15
C LEU A 887 22.36 -9.00 -47.55
N GLY A 888 21.95 -9.87 -48.48
CA GLY A 888 22.61 -10.04 -49.78
C GLY A 888 23.95 -10.78 -49.71
N PRO A 889 24.58 -11.03 -50.88
CA PRO A 889 25.91 -11.67 -50.98
C PRO A 889 27.07 -10.76 -50.60
#